data_AF-A0A3C2B8A6-F1
#
_entry.id   AF-A0A3C2B8A6-F1
#
_cell.length_a   1.000
_cell.length_b   1.000
_cell.length_c   1.000
_cell.angle_alpha   90.00
_cell.angle_beta   90.00
_cell.angle_gamma   90.00
#
_symmetry.space_group_name_H-M   'P 1'
#
loop_
_entity.id
_entity.type
_entity.pdbx_description
1 polymer ?
#
loop_
_entity_poly.entity_id
_entity_poly.type
_entity_poly.pdbx_seq_one_letter_code
_entity_poly.pdbx_strand_id
1 'polypeptide(L)'
;METCPAVPSARRRRARAALVAALVASACSTGGPTTGDPSTTRATVDPPSAETSTTLPPGELTVDPIDEHLDERGALTFDGALALFAATFAPLPDIEPASQPAVDADTAIIDVLQARRSDLTAAQREILDAVIGTALPRVAPPGDASGLLHRPRGERADLARPIIDEAVGYFSARLGRTLAVPVELLELPLIGPGGVRHFSDIGNAAAATPYYEAGTGAYLECVIRLNTDAVYQAAMFRSQISHEVFHCFQNAALGVDSSVPLWVKEGQAAWAGEEFAGGTSQSATWWGRWINEPHRPISRRSYDAIGLYSLLAAVGADPYTVIDPLLDNPDLALVRSAGGARLDHVWGLHYANEPSWGDAYTVQGPAAPSTQAFRHRVFMAEGGGTVRFSVRPPLPDEGAQVYDLTVSGDVITVRADGGRGGVRFDDGTEVRFDVTAQAELCLRPEGCECPSGSSVATPLASPDAFVAIGPGPTPTISGQSLDEWCDEPADTTAPPATDPPSECHVGTWESTTLTFPSIPGLDAEFAGGDGIVAEFRADGTARVNYDLMTPATAVPVGAGAPPIVVTVTFLGVLDGRWAAVEGGTFTVTGNTAAVRVLATSALGGTESTVIDEPLSGLVGPSGAVYTSSTCTDELLQLTNAYPGGVMTLTFQRTD
;
A
#
# COMPACT_ATOMS: atom_id res chain seq x y z
N MET A 1 47.09 -1.59 -8.36
CA MET A 1 46.32 -1.64 -7.10
C MET A 1 45.49 -0.38 -7.06
N GLU A 2 44.33 -0.44 -7.71
CA GLU A 2 43.32 0.63 -7.64
C GLU A 2 42.33 0.23 -6.56
N THR A 3 42.16 1.11 -5.58
CA THR A 3 41.23 0.93 -4.46
C THR A 3 39.79 1.10 -4.96
N CYS A 4 38.97 0.06 -4.82
CA CYS A 4 37.51 0.17 -4.98
C CYS A 4 36.94 1.19 -3.98
N PRO A 5 35.99 2.05 -4.38
CA PRO A 5 35.30 2.93 -3.46
C PRO A 5 34.37 2.11 -2.54
N ALA A 6 34.39 2.44 -1.25
CA ALA A 6 33.58 1.78 -0.24
C ALA A 6 32.08 2.02 -0.48
N VAL A 7 31.30 0.94 -0.51
CA VAL A 7 29.84 0.97 -0.57
C VAL A 7 29.28 1.63 0.70
N PRO A 8 28.32 2.57 0.63
CA PRO A 8 27.73 3.18 1.82
C PRO A 8 27.01 2.13 2.69
N SER A 9 27.36 2.06 3.97
CA SER A 9 26.83 1.09 4.94
C SER A 9 25.30 1.18 5.11
N ALA A 10 24.64 0.03 5.29
CA ALA A 10 23.19 -0.14 5.48
C ALA A 10 22.56 0.72 6.59
N ARG A 11 23.35 1.19 7.58
CA ARG A 11 22.89 2.08 8.66
C ARG A 11 22.42 3.45 8.15
N ARG A 12 23.04 3.99 7.09
CA ARG A 12 22.63 5.29 6.51
C ARG A 12 21.25 5.24 5.84
N ARG A 13 20.86 4.08 5.31
CA ARG A 13 19.54 3.91 4.66
C ARG A 13 18.40 3.84 5.69
N ARG A 14 18.62 3.20 6.84
CA ARG A 14 17.62 3.08 7.93
C ARG A 14 17.29 4.41 8.60
N ALA A 15 18.30 5.26 8.86
CA ALA A 15 18.07 6.60 9.42
C ALA A 15 17.27 7.51 8.46
N ARG A 16 17.49 7.34 7.15
CA ARG A 16 16.77 8.09 6.10
C ARG A 16 15.29 7.67 6.02
N ALA A 17 14.99 6.37 6.07
CA ALA A 17 13.62 5.86 6.01
C ALA A 17 12.79 6.23 7.25
N ALA A 18 13.37 6.14 8.46
CA ALA A 18 12.66 6.47 9.70
C ALA A 18 12.28 7.96 9.80
N LEU A 19 13.11 8.87 9.27
CA LEU A 19 12.84 10.30 9.30
C LEU A 19 11.78 10.74 8.27
N VAL A 20 11.78 10.12 7.08
CA VAL A 20 10.77 10.38 6.03
C VAL A 20 9.40 9.84 6.43
N ALA A 21 9.34 8.66 7.05
CA ALA A 21 8.09 8.07 7.54
C ALA A 21 7.41 8.91 8.65
N ALA A 22 8.19 9.66 9.44
CA ALA A 22 7.69 10.48 10.52
C ALA A 22 7.00 11.78 10.07
N LEU A 23 7.31 12.28 8.87
CA LEU A 23 6.86 13.58 8.38
C LEU A 23 5.64 13.52 7.45
N VAL A 24 5.18 12.33 7.02
CA VAL A 24 4.24 12.17 5.88
C VAL A 24 3.08 11.20 6.15
N ALA A 25 2.25 11.41 7.19
CA ALA A 25 0.96 10.72 7.19
C ALA A 25 -0.12 11.44 8.01
N SER A 26 -1.31 11.62 7.45
CA SER A 26 -2.53 11.85 8.24
C SER A 26 -3.79 11.60 7.39
N ALA A 27 -4.72 10.78 7.89
CA ALA A 27 -6.09 11.20 8.24
C ALA A 27 -7.03 10.01 8.53
N CYS A 28 -7.65 10.02 9.72
CA CYS A 28 -8.94 9.40 10.05
C CYS A 28 -9.61 10.25 11.14
N SER A 29 -10.85 10.69 10.93
CA SER A 29 -11.65 11.42 11.93
C SER A 29 -12.49 10.45 12.77
N THR A 30 -12.71 10.79 14.05
CA THR A 30 -13.53 10.02 14.98
C THR A 30 -14.94 10.62 15.05
N GLY A 31 -15.96 9.82 14.69
CA GLY A 31 -17.37 10.21 14.81
C GLY A 31 -17.91 9.97 16.21
N GLY A 32 -18.38 11.03 16.88
CA GLY A 32 -19.12 10.95 18.14
C GLY A 32 -20.65 10.83 17.91
N PRO A 33 -21.40 10.20 18.83
CA PRO A 33 -22.82 9.90 18.65
C PRO A 33 -23.71 11.13 18.92
N THR A 34 -24.59 11.46 17.98
CA THR A 34 -25.63 12.47 18.17
C THR A 34 -26.92 11.84 18.70
N THR A 35 -27.36 12.33 19.86
CA THR A 35 -28.68 12.07 20.45
C THR A 35 -29.75 12.86 19.70
N GLY A 36 -30.75 12.18 19.15
CA GLY A 36 -31.89 12.79 18.48
C GLY A 36 -33.00 13.22 19.44
N ASP A 37 -33.67 14.32 19.11
CA ASP A 37 -34.97 14.71 19.65
C ASP A 37 -35.89 15.14 18.47
N PRO A 38 -37.21 14.87 18.49
CA PRO A 38 -38.06 14.94 17.30
C PRO A 38 -39.02 16.14 17.32
N SER A 39 -39.03 16.95 16.25
CA SER A 39 -40.15 17.83 15.81
C SER A 39 -39.64 18.62 14.58
N THR A 40 -40.31 18.91 13.47
CA THR A 40 -41.74 19.00 13.12
C THR A 40 -41.80 19.06 11.58
N THR A 41 -42.77 18.40 10.98
CA THR A 41 -42.94 18.30 9.52
C THR A 41 -43.51 19.60 8.95
N ARG A 42 -42.84 20.20 7.96
CA ARG A 42 -43.43 21.18 7.03
C ARG A 42 -43.05 20.78 5.61
N ALA A 43 -44.06 20.44 4.81
CA ALA A 43 -43.88 20.00 3.43
C ALA A 43 -43.50 21.20 2.55
N THR A 44 -42.29 21.17 2.01
CA THR A 44 -41.84 22.01 0.90
C THR A 44 -41.91 21.14 -0.36
N VAL A 45 -42.40 21.71 -1.45
CA VAL A 45 -42.51 21.05 -2.75
C VAL A 45 -41.11 21.05 -3.39
N ASP A 46 -40.48 19.89 -3.47
CA ASP A 46 -39.17 19.73 -4.11
C ASP A 46 -39.29 19.86 -5.64
N PRO A 47 -38.38 20.59 -6.31
CA PRO A 47 -38.22 20.52 -7.75
C PRO A 47 -37.62 19.15 -8.15
N PRO A 48 -37.81 18.69 -9.39
CA PRO A 48 -37.36 17.36 -9.81
C PRO A 48 -35.83 17.31 -9.97
N SER A 49 -35.10 16.94 -8.91
CA SER A 49 -33.71 16.50 -8.99
C SER A 49 -33.65 15.08 -9.55
N ALA A 50 -33.47 14.96 -10.87
CA ALA A 50 -33.03 13.72 -11.48
C ALA A 50 -31.50 13.65 -11.40
N GLU A 51 -30.95 13.37 -10.21
CA GLU A 51 -29.54 12.94 -10.10
C GLU A 51 -29.39 11.64 -10.89
N THR A 52 -28.88 11.73 -12.11
CA THR A 52 -28.60 10.57 -12.94
C THR A 52 -27.27 9.98 -12.49
N SER A 53 -27.25 9.34 -11.32
CA SER A 53 -26.07 8.62 -10.84
C SER A 53 -25.86 7.40 -11.74
N THR A 54 -24.85 7.45 -12.60
CA THR A 54 -24.46 6.32 -13.43
C THR A 54 -23.50 5.44 -12.65
N THR A 55 -23.99 4.35 -12.07
CA THR A 55 -23.14 3.28 -11.53
C THR A 55 -22.59 2.47 -12.71
N LEU A 56 -21.27 2.48 -12.91
CA LEU A 56 -20.65 1.73 -14.01
C LEU A 56 -20.77 0.22 -13.78
N PRO A 57 -21.19 -0.56 -14.79
CA PRO A 57 -21.22 -2.01 -14.69
C PRO A 57 -19.76 -2.47 -14.57
N PRO A 58 -19.45 -3.23 -13.53
CA PRO A 58 -18.07 -3.44 -13.22
C PRO A 58 -17.48 -4.54 -14.13
N GLY A 59 -16.19 -4.42 -14.48
CA GLY A 59 -15.51 -5.36 -15.38
C GLY A 59 -15.74 -6.81 -14.96
N GLU A 60 -15.90 -7.71 -15.94
CA GLU A 60 -16.01 -9.14 -15.69
C GLU A 60 -14.73 -9.58 -14.98
N LEU A 61 -14.85 -9.94 -13.70
CA LEU A 61 -13.74 -10.46 -12.92
C LEU A 61 -13.37 -11.81 -13.50
N THR A 62 -12.09 -12.02 -13.81
CA THR A 62 -11.58 -13.37 -13.95
C THR A 62 -11.68 -14.02 -12.57
N VAL A 63 -12.68 -14.87 -12.37
CA VAL A 63 -12.81 -15.65 -11.14
C VAL A 63 -11.66 -16.66 -11.16
N ASP A 64 -10.72 -16.52 -10.22
CA ASP A 64 -9.71 -17.55 -10.05
C ASP A 64 -10.41 -18.76 -9.41
N PRO A 65 -10.22 -19.99 -9.92
CA PRO A 65 -10.83 -21.19 -9.32
C PRO A 65 -10.66 -21.30 -7.82
N ILE A 66 -9.56 -20.74 -7.26
CA ILE A 66 -9.33 -20.76 -5.83
C ILE A 66 -10.24 -19.83 -5.04
N ASP A 67 -10.80 -18.78 -5.65
CA ASP A 67 -11.58 -17.73 -4.96
C ASP A 67 -12.82 -18.28 -4.26
N GLU A 68 -13.47 -19.28 -4.86
CA GLU A 68 -14.66 -19.97 -4.33
C GLU A 68 -14.33 -20.78 -3.06
N HIS A 69 -13.05 -21.02 -2.79
CA HIS A 69 -12.55 -21.86 -1.72
C HIS A 69 -11.86 -21.05 -0.60
N LEU A 70 -11.78 -19.73 -0.72
CA LEU A 70 -11.22 -18.83 0.30
C LEU A 70 -12.30 -18.33 1.26
N ASP A 71 -11.95 -18.24 2.55
CA ASP A 71 -12.76 -17.57 3.56
C ASP A 71 -12.86 -16.05 3.33
N GLU A 72 -13.50 -15.31 4.23
CA GLU A 72 -13.65 -13.86 4.11
C GLU A 72 -12.31 -13.11 4.18
N ARG A 73 -11.30 -13.68 4.84
CA ARG A 73 -9.97 -13.09 5.01
C ARG A 73 -9.01 -13.47 3.89
N GLY A 74 -9.41 -14.39 3.01
CA GLY A 74 -8.59 -14.88 1.91
C GLY A 74 -7.75 -16.11 2.23
N ALA A 75 -8.04 -16.80 3.34
CA ALA A 75 -7.38 -18.05 3.70
C ALA A 75 -8.08 -19.23 3.01
N LEU A 76 -7.30 -20.19 2.52
CA LEU A 76 -7.84 -21.40 1.90
C LEU A 76 -8.53 -22.26 2.98
N THR A 77 -9.83 -22.51 2.79
CA THR A 77 -10.60 -23.35 3.71
C THR A 77 -10.18 -24.82 3.60
N PHE A 78 -10.37 -25.59 4.66
CA PHE A 78 -10.05 -27.02 4.64
C PHE A 78 -10.87 -27.80 3.61
N ASP A 79 -12.18 -27.55 3.53
CA ASP A 79 -13.05 -28.20 2.54
C ASP A 79 -12.67 -27.77 1.12
N GLY A 80 -12.30 -26.50 0.94
CA GLY A 80 -11.74 -26.00 -0.31
C GLY A 80 -10.44 -26.68 -0.70
N ALA A 81 -9.51 -26.87 0.24
CA ALA A 81 -8.26 -27.59 0.01
C ALA A 81 -8.52 -29.05 -0.38
N LEU A 82 -9.50 -29.73 0.23
CA LEU A 82 -9.90 -31.08 -0.14
C LEU A 82 -10.45 -31.15 -1.57
N ALA A 83 -11.37 -30.24 -1.92
CA ALA A 83 -11.99 -30.19 -3.24
C ALA A 83 -10.95 -29.87 -4.34
N LEU A 84 -10.09 -28.88 -4.11
CA LEU A 84 -9.00 -28.52 -5.02
C LEU A 84 -7.97 -29.65 -5.13
N PHE A 85 -7.60 -30.30 -4.02
CA PHE A 85 -6.71 -31.45 -4.07
C PHE A 85 -7.29 -32.59 -4.93
N ALA A 86 -8.58 -32.86 -4.76
CA ALA A 86 -9.28 -33.90 -5.52
C ALA A 86 -9.34 -33.59 -7.03
N ALA A 87 -9.47 -32.31 -7.40
CA ALA A 87 -9.47 -31.86 -8.79
C ALA A 87 -8.06 -31.83 -9.40
N THR A 88 -7.05 -31.48 -8.61
CA THR A 88 -5.68 -31.22 -9.09
C THR A 88 -4.78 -32.46 -9.06
N PHE A 89 -4.76 -33.21 -7.96
CA PHE A 89 -3.73 -34.24 -7.72
C PHE A 89 -4.24 -35.67 -7.90
N ALA A 90 -5.28 -36.02 -7.15
CA ALA A 90 -5.85 -37.37 -7.14
C ALA A 90 -7.25 -37.36 -6.51
N PRO A 91 -8.22 -38.15 -7.01
CA PRO A 91 -9.54 -38.26 -6.39
C PRO A 91 -9.45 -38.65 -4.92
N LEU A 92 -10.20 -37.97 -4.05
CA LEU A 92 -10.32 -38.30 -2.64
C LEU A 92 -11.66 -38.99 -2.35
N PRO A 93 -11.69 -40.06 -1.52
CA PRO A 93 -12.94 -40.67 -1.10
C PRO A 93 -13.86 -39.65 -0.41
N ASP A 94 -15.14 -39.69 -0.81
CA ASP A 94 -16.23 -38.88 -0.24
C ASP A 94 -16.09 -37.35 -0.41
N ILE A 95 -15.19 -36.90 -1.30
CA ILE A 95 -15.00 -35.49 -1.63
C ILE A 95 -15.38 -35.26 -3.09
N GLU A 96 -16.28 -34.30 -3.33
CA GLU A 96 -16.57 -33.81 -4.67
C GLU A 96 -15.40 -32.90 -5.13
N PRO A 97 -14.76 -33.18 -6.28
CA PRO A 97 -13.72 -32.33 -6.81
C PRO A 97 -14.23 -30.92 -7.12
N ALA A 98 -13.36 -29.92 -6.96
CA ALA A 98 -13.63 -28.59 -7.48
C ALA A 98 -13.88 -28.63 -9.01
N SER A 99 -14.69 -27.71 -9.52
CA SER A 99 -15.07 -27.67 -10.95
C SER A 99 -13.88 -27.40 -11.87
N GLN A 100 -12.84 -26.75 -11.33
CA GLN A 100 -11.59 -26.45 -12.01
C GLN A 100 -10.40 -26.74 -11.08
N PRO A 101 -9.27 -27.25 -11.59
CA PRO A 101 -8.06 -27.42 -10.80
C PRO A 101 -7.41 -26.07 -10.49
N ALA A 102 -6.80 -25.94 -9.32
CA ALA A 102 -5.92 -24.81 -9.02
C ALA A 102 -4.49 -25.15 -9.47
N VAL A 103 -4.04 -24.50 -10.55
CA VAL A 103 -2.71 -24.74 -11.16
C VAL A 103 -1.56 -24.07 -10.40
N ASP A 104 -1.84 -23.02 -9.64
CA ASP A 104 -0.84 -22.27 -8.88
C ASP A 104 -1.17 -22.32 -7.37
N ALA A 105 -1.36 -23.49 -6.75
CA ALA A 105 -1.72 -23.55 -5.32
C ALA A 105 -1.19 -24.77 -4.58
N ASP A 106 -0.19 -25.47 -5.15
CA ASP A 106 0.29 -26.76 -4.65
C ASP A 106 0.69 -26.68 -3.18
N THR A 107 1.54 -25.71 -2.82
CA THR A 107 2.03 -25.52 -1.45
C THR A 107 0.88 -25.15 -0.51
N ALA A 108 0.04 -24.17 -0.85
CA ALA A 108 -1.11 -23.79 -0.04
C ALA A 108 -2.10 -24.94 0.23
N ILE A 109 -2.46 -25.72 -0.79
CA ILE A 109 -3.36 -26.87 -0.67
C ILE A 109 -2.75 -27.92 0.28
N ILE A 110 -1.49 -28.29 0.05
CA ILE A 110 -0.81 -29.32 0.85
C ILE A 110 -0.66 -28.86 2.29
N ASP A 111 -0.33 -27.60 2.52
CA ASP A 111 -0.11 -27.06 3.86
C ASP A 111 -1.39 -27.08 4.69
N VAL A 112 -2.53 -26.70 4.10
CA VAL A 112 -3.84 -26.80 4.78
C VAL A 112 -4.18 -28.25 5.14
N LEU A 113 -3.95 -29.20 4.24
CA LEU A 113 -4.23 -30.61 4.50
C LEU A 113 -3.26 -31.22 5.52
N GLN A 114 -2.00 -30.79 5.54
CA GLN A 114 -1.00 -31.25 6.50
C GLN A 114 -1.23 -30.66 7.90
N ALA A 115 -1.60 -29.39 7.99
CA ALA A 115 -2.02 -28.74 9.23
C ALA A 115 -3.20 -29.46 9.89
N ARG A 116 -4.15 -29.93 9.07
CA ARG A 116 -5.36 -30.64 9.53
C ARG A 116 -5.32 -32.14 9.21
N ARG A 117 -4.13 -32.73 9.20
CA ARG A 117 -3.92 -34.13 8.83
C ARG A 117 -4.67 -35.13 9.73
N SER A 118 -4.91 -34.77 10.99
CA SER A 118 -5.75 -35.56 11.93
C SER A 118 -7.18 -35.73 11.45
N ASP A 119 -7.68 -34.75 10.69
CA ASP A 119 -9.08 -34.65 10.30
C ASP A 119 -9.36 -35.41 9.00
N LEU A 120 -8.30 -35.77 8.27
CA LEU A 120 -8.36 -36.65 7.10
C LEU A 120 -8.72 -38.09 7.50
N THR A 121 -9.48 -38.77 6.65
CA THR A 121 -9.68 -40.23 6.79
C THR A 121 -8.37 -40.98 6.52
N ALA A 122 -8.29 -42.25 6.92
CA ALA A 122 -7.11 -43.07 6.65
C ALA A 122 -6.80 -43.17 5.14
N ALA A 123 -7.83 -43.32 4.31
CA ALA A 123 -7.68 -43.39 2.85
C ALA A 123 -7.25 -42.04 2.25
N GLN A 124 -7.80 -40.92 2.74
CA GLN A 124 -7.37 -39.58 2.30
C GLN A 124 -5.91 -39.31 2.69
N ARG A 125 -5.46 -39.72 3.89
CA ARG A 125 -4.06 -39.62 4.30
C ARG A 125 -3.12 -40.43 3.42
N GLU A 126 -3.51 -41.66 3.06
CA GLU A 126 -2.71 -42.51 2.17
C GLU A 126 -2.52 -41.88 0.79
N ILE A 127 -3.57 -41.25 0.24
CA ILE A 127 -3.50 -40.55 -1.05
C ILE A 127 -2.65 -39.27 -0.92
N LEU A 128 -2.83 -38.49 0.14
CA LEU A 128 -1.99 -37.32 0.41
C LEU A 128 -0.51 -37.73 0.48
N ASP A 129 -0.20 -38.80 1.22
CA ASP A 129 1.15 -39.35 1.35
C ASP A 129 1.77 -39.80 0.03
N ALA A 130 0.95 -40.41 -0.84
CA ALA A 130 1.36 -40.77 -2.19
C ALA A 130 1.68 -39.52 -3.04
N VAL A 131 0.88 -38.46 -2.95
CA VAL A 131 1.09 -37.19 -3.68
C VAL A 131 2.36 -36.47 -3.21
N ILE A 132 2.54 -36.32 -1.89
CA ILE A 132 3.72 -35.62 -1.35
C ILE A 132 4.98 -36.48 -1.36
N GLY A 133 4.85 -37.80 -1.58
CA GLY A 133 5.96 -38.73 -1.69
C GLY A 133 6.56 -39.16 -0.35
N THR A 134 5.82 -39.08 0.77
CA THR A 134 6.30 -39.53 2.09
C THR A 134 6.57 -41.04 2.14
N ALA A 135 5.93 -41.82 1.28
CA ALA A 135 6.18 -43.26 1.15
C ALA A 135 7.51 -43.61 0.44
N LEU A 136 8.19 -42.63 -0.17
CA LEU A 136 9.45 -42.87 -0.86
C LEU A 136 10.63 -42.85 0.14
N PRO A 137 11.60 -43.77 0.02
CA PRO A 137 12.80 -43.74 0.87
C PRO A 137 13.53 -42.40 0.68
N ARG A 138 13.71 -41.66 1.78
CA ARG A 138 14.40 -40.38 1.79
C ARG A 138 15.91 -40.57 1.63
N VAL A 139 16.55 -39.64 0.94
CA VAL A 139 18.02 -39.59 0.82
C VAL A 139 18.57 -39.18 2.19
N ALA A 140 19.25 -40.08 2.89
CA ALA A 140 19.90 -39.72 4.15
C ALA A 140 20.97 -38.63 3.92
N PRO A 141 21.14 -37.69 4.87
CA PRO A 141 22.17 -36.66 4.76
C PRO A 141 23.57 -37.27 4.60
N PRO A 142 24.47 -36.60 3.86
CA PRO A 142 25.82 -37.11 3.64
C PRO A 142 26.56 -37.27 4.96
N GLY A 143 26.72 -38.51 5.41
CA GLY A 143 27.42 -38.86 6.67
C GLY A 143 26.71 -39.91 7.53
N ASP A 144 25.41 -40.16 7.31
CA ASP A 144 24.69 -41.20 8.04
C ASP A 144 24.84 -42.55 7.32
N ALA A 145 25.78 -43.37 7.79
CA ALA A 145 26.11 -44.68 7.21
C ALA A 145 25.06 -45.77 7.52
N SER A 146 23.87 -45.39 7.95
CA SER A 146 22.78 -46.27 8.38
C SER A 146 21.91 -46.76 7.20
N GLY A 147 22.53 -47.36 6.18
CA GLY A 147 21.92 -48.41 5.33
C GLY A 147 20.62 -48.14 4.55
N LEU A 148 20.10 -46.90 4.49
CA LEU A 148 18.96 -46.56 3.63
C LEU A 148 19.43 -46.34 2.19
N LEU A 149 18.79 -47.03 1.25
CA LEU A 149 19.06 -46.98 -0.19
C LEU A 149 19.08 -45.52 -0.68
N HIS A 150 20.28 -44.97 -0.89
CA HIS A 150 20.45 -43.72 -1.61
C HIS A 150 19.86 -43.87 -3.01
N ARG A 151 18.79 -43.14 -3.31
CA ARG A 151 18.50 -42.81 -4.70
C ARG A 151 19.67 -41.96 -5.22
N PRO A 152 20.19 -42.22 -6.43
CA PRO A 152 21.10 -41.28 -7.08
C PRO A 152 20.45 -39.90 -7.06
N ARG A 153 21.19 -38.86 -6.63
CA ARG A 153 20.74 -37.47 -6.89
C ARG A 153 20.60 -37.32 -8.40
N GLY A 154 19.43 -36.89 -8.85
CA GLY A 154 19.27 -36.50 -10.24
C GLY A 154 19.90 -35.14 -10.52
N GLU A 155 20.04 -34.85 -11.80
CA GLU A 155 20.65 -33.62 -12.30
C GLU A 155 19.95 -32.36 -11.77
N ARG A 156 18.63 -32.40 -11.52
CA ARG A 156 17.87 -31.23 -11.03
C ARG A 156 18.16 -30.95 -9.56
N ALA A 157 18.27 -31.98 -8.74
CA ALA A 157 18.65 -31.82 -7.34
C ALA A 157 20.05 -31.20 -7.20
N ASP A 158 20.99 -31.59 -8.07
CA ASP A 158 22.34 -31.00 -8.09
C ASP A 158 22.33 -29.53 -8.54
N LEU A 159 21.43 -29.15 -9.46
CA LEU A 159 21.22 -27.75 -9.85
C LEU A 159 20.52 -26.91 -8.78
N ALA A 160 19.53 -27.48 -8.08
CA ALA A 160 18.73 -26.78 -7.08
C ALA A 160 19.50 -26.50 -5.79
N ARG A 161 20.36 -27.43 -5.35
CA ARG A 161 21.07 -27.32 -4.07
C ARG A 161 21.83 -25.99 -3.86
N PRO A 162 22.71 -25.54 -4.77
CA PRO A 162 23.40 -24.26 -4.58
C PRO A 162 22.45 -23.06 -4.52
N ILE A 163 21.32 -23.11 -5.24
CA ILE A 163 20.29 -22.05 -5.20
C ILE A 163 19.61 -22.03 -3.82
N ILE A 164 19.29 -23.21 -3.28
CA ILE A 164 18.73 -23.35 -1.92
C ILE A 164 19.67 -22.76 -0.88
N ASP A 165 20.94 -23.15 -0.91
CA ASP A 165 21.92 -22.70 0.08
C ASP A 165 22.10 -21.17 0.03
N GLU A 166 22.10 -20.60 -1.17
CA GLU A 166 22.16 -19.15 -1.39
C GLU A 166 20.88 -18.44 -0.91
N ALA A 167 19.70 -18.95 -1.26
CA ALA A 167 18.41 -18.38 -0.86
C ALA A 167 18.21 -18.45 0.67
N VAL A 168 18.61 -19.55 1.32
CA VAL A 168 18.59 -19.67 2.78
C VAL A 168 19.48 -18.60 3.42
N GLY A 169 20.70 -18.40 2.91
CA GLY A 169 21.60 -17.36 3.40
C GLY A 169 21.03 -15.95 3.20
N TYR A 170 20.48 -15.69 2.02
CA TYR A 170 19.88 -14.41 1.64
C TYR A 170 18.67 -14.06 2.52
N PHE A 171 17.66 -14.94 2.58
CA PHE A 171 16.46 -14.68 3.37
C PHE A 171 16.75 -14.66 4.87
N SER A 172 17.70 -15.47 5.37
CA SER A 172 18.09 -15.37 6.77
C SER A 172 18.62 -13.97 7.13
N ALA A 173 19.40 -13.37 6.23
CA ALA A 173 19.93 -12.02 6.42
C ALA A 173 18.85 -10.94 6.31
N ARG A 174 17.88 -11.08 5.39
CA ARG A 174 16.78 -10.10 5.21
C ARG A 174 15.77 -10.15 6.35
N LEU A 175 15.38 -11.35 6.79
CA LEU A 175 14.42 -11.57 7.88
C LEU A 175 15.05 -11.40 9.27
N GLY A 176 16.38 -11.49 9.38
CA GLY A 176 17.07 -11.39 10.66
C GLY A 176 16.93 -12.63 11.55
N ARG A 177 16.57 -13.79 10.96
CA ARG A 177 16.46 -15.09 11.63
C ARG A 177 17.01 -16.20 10.73
N THR A 178 17.56 -17.26 11.33
CA THR A 178 18.02 -18.45 10.57
C THR A 178 16.87 -19.43 10.37
N LEU A 179 16.88 -20.15 9.25
CA LEU A 179 16.00 -21.31 9.08
C LEU A 179 16.45 -22.44 10.02
N ALA A 180 15.62 -22.79 11.00
CA ALA A 180 15.97 -23.77 12.04
C ALA A 180 15.81 -25.24 11.59
N VAL A 181 15.08 -25.46 10.49
CA VAL A 181 14.83 -26.80 9.94
C VAL A 181 15.72 -27.08 8.73
N PRO A 182 16.13 -28.34 8.51
CA PRO A 182 16.81 -28.73 7.28
C PRO A 182 15.88 -28.58 6.06
N VAL A 183 16.50 -28.27 4.91
CA VAL A 183 15.83 -28.24 3.59
C VAL A 183 16.30 -29.44 2.76
N GLU A 184 15.40 -30.38 2.58
CA GLU A 184 15.61 -31.59 1.79
C GLU A 184 15.06 -31.46 0.37
N LEU A 185 15.59 -32.27 -0.54
CA LEU A 185 15.21 -32.30 -1.95
C LEU A 185 14.59 -33.66 -2.30
N LEU A 186 13.46 -33.63 -2.99
CA LEU A 186 12.79 -34.83 -3.49
C LEU A 186 12.40 -34.66 -4.96
N GLU A 187 13.04 -35.41 -5.86
CA GLU A 187 12.64 -35.42 -7.28
C GLU A 187 11.46 -36.36 -7.51
N LEU A 188 10.42 -35.85 -8.17
CA LEU A 188 9.19 -36.56 -8.52
C LEU A 188 8.82 -36.24 -9.98
N PRO A 189 8.29 -37.20 -10.75
CA PRO A 189 7.68 -36.89 -12.04
C PRO A 189 6.40 -36.06 -11.84
N LEU A 190 5.87 -35.46 -12.90
CA LEU A 190 4.55 -34.82 -12.87
C LEU A 190 3.47 -35.84 -12.48
N ILE A 191 3.53 -37.02 -13.10
CA ILE A 191 2.60 -38.13 -12.87
C ILE A 191 3.39 -39.34 -12.37
N GLY A 192 3.11 -39.75 -11.14
CA GLY A 192 3.68 -40.93 -10.51
C GLY A 192 3.00 -42.25 -10.92
N PRO A 193 3.50 -43.37 -10.39
CA PRO A 193 2.84 -44.67 -10.54
C PRO A 193 1.39 -44.63 -10.08
N GLY A 194 0.49 -45.27 -10.82
CA GLY A 194 -0.95 -45.28 -10.50
C GLY A 194 -1.71 -44.03 -10.95
N GLY A 195 -1.07 -43.10 -11.66
CA GLY A 195 -1.72 -41.91 -12.23
C GLY A 195 -1.88 -40.74 -11.25
N VAL A 196 -1.27 -40.84 -10.06
CA VAL A 196 -1.23 -39.76 -9.07
C VAL A 196 -0.39 -38.60 -9.61
N ARG A 197 -0.92 -37.38 -9.62
CA ARG A 197 -0.14 -36.19 -9.94
C ARG A 197 0.60 -35.71 -8.69
N HIS A 198 1.89 -35.41 -8.83
CA HIS A 198 2.70 -34.82 -7.76
C HIS A 198 2.70 -33.29 -7.82
N PHE A 199 2.41 -32.72 -8.99
CA PHE A 199 2.32 -31.28 -9.26
C PHE A 199 1.03 -31.01 -10.04
N SER A 200 0.44 -29.84 -9.85
CA SER A 200 -0.77 -29.45 -10.57
C SER A 200 -0.58 -29.44 -12.10
N ASP A 201 0.56 -28.92 -12.57
CA ASP A 201 0.88 -28.79 -13.97
C ASP A 201 2.39 -28.94 -14.29
N ILE A 202 2.70 -28.97 -15.59
CA ILE A 202 4.06 -29.22 -16.08
C ILE A 202 4.99 -27.99 -15.95
N GLY A 203 4.43 -26.79 -15.75
CA GLY A 203 5.14 -25.55 -15.51
C GLY A 203 5.63 -25.38 -14.07
N ASN A 204 5.08 -26.15 -13.12
CA ASN A 204 5.53 -26.16 -11.73
C ASN A 204 6.81 -26.99 -11.60
N ALA A 205 7.95 -26.33 -11.48
CA ALA A 205 9.25 -26.96 -11.32
C ALA A 205 9.53 -27.38 -9.88
N ALA A 206 8.94 -26.71 -8.90
CA ALA A 206 9.12 -27.02 -7.49
C ALA A 206 7.87 -26.73 -6.65
N ALA A 207 7.77 -27.40 -5.50
CA ALA A 207 6.80 -27.09 -4.46
C ALA A 207 7.36 -27.45 -3.08
N ALA A 208 7.23 -26.56 -2.11
CA ALA A 208 7.57 -26.82 -0.73
C ALA A 208 6.51 -27.70 -0.07
N THR A 209 6.94 -28.56 0.85
CA THR A 209 6.05 -29.35 1.66
C THR A 209 6.61 -29.46 3.08
N PRO A 210 5.87 -29.03 4.09
CA PRO A 210 6.30 -29.15 5.46
C PRO A 210 6.08 -30.59 5.94
N TYR A 211 7.00 -31.05 6.78
CA TYR A 211 6.85 -32.28 7.51
C TYR A 211 6.82 -31.99 9.02
N TYR A 212 5.72 -32.40 9.64
CA TYR A 212 5.48 -32.23 11.06
C TYR A 212 5.65 -33.56 11.79
N GLU A 213 6.20 -33.50 13.00
CA GLU A 213 6.22 -34.64 13.91
C GLU A 213 4.80 -35.02 14.32
N ALA A 214 4.46 -36.31 14.18
CA ALA A 214 3.17 -36.82 14.58
C ALA A 214 2.95 -36.66 16.10
N GLY A 215 1.85 -35.99 16.47
CA GLY A 215 1.41 -35.84 17.86
C GLY A 215 1.92 -34.60 18.57
N THR A 216 3.06 -34.03 18.17
CA THR A 216 3.57 -32.76 18.73
C THR A 216 3.32 -31.57 17.80
N GLY A 217 3.17 -31.81 16.49
CA GLY A 217 3.06 -30.75 15.49
C GLY A 217 4.38 -29.99 15.27
N ALA A 218 5.50 -30.48 15.80
CA ALA A 218 6.79 -29.84 15.63
C ALA A 218 7.20 -29.86 14.15
N TYR A 219 7.56 -28.70 13.59
CA TYR A 219 8.07 -28.62 12.22
C TYR A 219 9.50 -29.15 12.17
N LEU A 220 9.69 -30.30 11.51
CA LEU A 220 10.96 -31.04 11.56
C LEU A 220 11.87 -30.78 10.36
N GLU A 221 11.29 -30.62 9.19
CA GLU A 221 12.02 -30.45 7.93
C GLU A 221 11.13 -29.76 6.89
N CYS A 222 11.78 -29.07 5.95
CA CYS A 222 11.15 -28.61 4.71
C CYS A 222 11.59 -29.54 3.57
N VAL A 223 10.65 -30.09 2.82
CA VAL A 223 10.97 -30.85 1.61
C VAL A 223 10.59 -30.02 0.39
N ILE A 224 11.57 -29.66 -0.42
CA ILE A 224 11.33 -29.06 -1.74
C ILE A 224 11.24 -30.21 -2.76
N ARG A 225 10.03 -30.40 -3.27
CA ARG A 225 9.73 -31.39 -4.31
C ARG A 225 10.08 -30.78 -5.65
N LEU A 226 10.89 -31.46 -6.47
CA LEU A 226 11.31 -31.01 -7.80
C LEU A 226 10.59 -31.84 -8.86
N ASN A 227 9.85 -31.18 -9.75
CA ASN A 227 9.20 -31.83 -10.88
C ASN A 227 10.26 -32.22 -11.91
N THR A 228 10.41 -33.50 -12.24
CA THR A 228 11.40 -33.98 -13.22
C THR A 228 10.97 -33.80 -14.67
N ASP A 229 9.70 -33.48 -14.91
CA ASP A 229 9.12 -33.33 -16.24
C ASP A 229 9.01 -31.86 -16.68
N ALA A 230 9.15 -30.92 -15.74
CA ALA A 230 9.06 -29.49 -16.02
C ALA A 230 10.19 -29.01 -16.94
N VAL A 231 9.91 -28.12 -17.87
CA VAL A 231 10.91 -27.49 -18.73
C VAL A 231 11.01 -26.01 -18.37
N TYR A 232 12.16 -25.58 -17.87
CA TYR A 232 12.33 -24.23 -17.35
C TYR A 232 13.61 -23.55 -17.83
N GLN A 233 13.55 -22.23 -17.89
CA GLN A 233 14.73 -21.37 -18.04
C GLN A 233 15.45 -21.27 -16.70
N ALA A 234 16.78 -21.12 -16.72
CA ALA A 234 17.59 -21.10 -15.49
C ALA A 234 17.14 -20.02 -14.48
N ALA A 235 16.75 -18.84 -14.96
CA ALA A 235 16.24 -17.76 -14.12
C ALA A 235 14.87 -18.10 -13.48
N MET A 236 13.93 -18.66 -14.26
CA MET A 236 12.63 -19.09 -13.72
C MET A 236 12.80 -20.21 -12.69
N PHE A 237 13.67 -21.18 -12.97
CA PHE A 237 13.99 -22.24 -12.00
C PHE A 237 14.55 -21.66 -10.72
N ARG A 238 15.47 -20.69 -10.83
CA ARG A 238 16.01 -19.98 -9.68
C ARG A 238 14.92 -19.29 -8.87
N SER A 239 14.01 -18.55 -9.52
CA SER A 239 12.87 -17.88 -8.87
C SER A 239 11.99 -18.88 -8.12
N GLN A 240 11.57 -19.97 -8.78
CA GLN A 240 10.74 -21.02 -8.16
C GLN A 240 11.43 -21.68 -6.96
N ILE A 241 12.71 -22.05 -7.08
CA ILE A 241 13.43 -22.65 -5.95
C ILE A 241 13.52 -21.67 -4.78
N SER A 242 13.79 -20.38 -5.02
CA SER A 242 13.77 -19.39 -3.95
C SER A 242 12.37 -19.14 -3.37
N HIS A 243 11.31 -19.17 -4.18
CA HIS A 243 9.91 -19.11 -3.73
C HIS A 243 9.63 -20.24 -2.74
N GLU A 244 10.00 -21.47 -3.09
CA GLU A 244 9.78 -22.63 -2.21
C GLU A 244 10.67 -22.61 -0.95
N VAL A 245 11.91 -22.10 -1.05
CA VAL A 245 12.73 -21.87 0.15
C VAL A 245 12.08 -20.83 1.07
N PHE A 246 11.44 -19.81 0.52
CA PHE A 246 10.74 -18.80 1.31
C PHE A 246 9.53 -19.41 2.07
N HIS A 247 8.78 -20.31 1.44
CA HIS A 247 7.74 -21.11 2.12
C HIS A 247 8.30 -21.91 3.31
N CYS A 248 9.53 -22.41 3.25
CA CYS A 248 10.17 -23.04 4.42
C CYS A 248 10.32 -22.08 5.61
N PHE A 249 10.67 -20.80 5.36
CA PHE A 249 10.74 -19.78 6.41
C PHE A 249 9.37 -19.43 6.98
N GLN A 250 8.33 -19.37 6.14
CA GLN A 250 6.96 -19.13 6.57
C GLN A 250 6.44 -20.29 7.42
N ASN A 251 6.61 -21.54 6.95
CA ASN A 251 6.22 -22.73 7.71
C ASN A 251 6.99 -22.87 9.04
N ALA A 252 8.25 -22.43 9.08
CA ALA A 252 9.01 -22.36 10.34
C ALA A 252 8.47 -21.33 11.34
N ALA A 253 7.82 -20.27 10.87
CA ALA A 253 7.19 -19.26 11.73
C ALA A 253 5.78 -19.69 12.16
N LEU A 254 5.00 -20.28 11.25
CA LEU A 254 3.61 -20.66 11.47
C LEU A 254 3.43 -21.97 12.25
N GLY A 255 4.41 -22.89 12.16
CA GLY A 255 4.18 -24.26 12.62
C GLY A 255 3.03 -24.89 11.84
N VAL A 256 2.08 -25.54 12.54
CA VAL A 256 0.92 -26.19 11.90
C VAL A 256 -0.22 -25.23 11.53
N ASP A 257 -0.06 -23.92 11.70
CA ASP A 257 -1.13 -22.98 11.33
C ASP A 257 -1.16 -22.76 9.81
N SER A 258 -2.29 -23.11 9.19
CA SER A 258 -2.55 -22.91 7.76
C SER A 258 -3.61 -21.85 7.48
N SER A 259 -4.05 -21.08 8.50
CA SER A 259 -5.15 -20.11 8.39
C SER A 259 -4.72 -18.75 7.83
N VAL A 260 -3.49 -18.66 7.32
CA VAL A 260 -2.92 -17.47 6.72
C VAL A 260 -3.51 -17.21 5.33
N PRO A 261 -3.96 -15.97 5.02
CA PRO A 261 -4.43 -15.61 3.70
C PRO A 261 -3.42 -15.83 2.58
N LEU A 262 -3.88 -16.17 1.37
CA LEU A 262 -2.99 -16.45 0.24
C LEU A 262 -2.18 -15.23 -0.22
N TRP A 263 -2.70 -14.01 -0.08
CA TRP A 263 -1.94 -12.80 -0.38
C TRP A 263 -0.74 -12.62 0.54
N VAL A 264 -0.81 -13.15 1.78
CA VAL A 264 0.33 -13.22 2.70
C VAL A 264 1.20 -14.40 2.32
N LYS A 265 0.63 -15.61 2.24
CA LYS A 265 1.42 -16.83 2.05
C LYS A 265 2.12 -16.87 0.68
N GLU A 266 1.34 -16.92 -0.40
CA GLU A 266 1.87 -16.99 -1.77
C GLU A 266 2.37 -15.63 -2.26
N GLY A 267 1.73 -14.52 -1.88
CA GLY A 267 2.16 -13.19 -2.30
C GLY A 267 3.56 -12.79 -1.79
N GLN A 268 3.88 -13.09 -0.52
CA GLN A 268 5.23 -12.85 0.01
C GLN A 268 6.26 -13.74 -0.68
N ALA A 269 5.96 -15.02 -0.86
CA ALA A 269 6.85 -15.97 -1.51
C ALA A 269 7.11 -15.58 -2.97
N ALA A 270 6.08 -15.13 -3.70
CA ALA A 270 6.19 -14.65 -5.07
C ALA A 270 7.11 -13.43 -5.17
N TRP A 271 6.93 -12.44 -4.28
CA TRP A 271 7.82 -11.28 -4.20
C TRP A 271 9.26 -11.69 -3.87
N ALA A 272 9.46 -12.52 -2.85
CA ALA A 272 10.78 -12.93 -2.39
C ALA A 272 11.54 -13.73 -3.46
N GLY A 273 10.86 -14.65 -4.16
CA GLY A 273 11.45 -15.43 -5.24
C GLY A 273 11.87 -14.57 -6.44
N GLU A 274 11.00 -13.68 -6.87
CA GLU A 274 11.28 -12.79 -8.01
C GLU A 274 12.33 -11.73 -7.67
N GLU A 275 12.32 -11.17 -6.47
CA GLU A 275 13.36 -10.24 -6.00
C GLU A 275 14.73 -10.94 -5.96
N PHE A 276 14.79 -12.15 -5.41
CA PHE A 276 16.02 -12.95 -5.35
C PHE A 276 16.56 -13.33 -6.73
N ALA A 277 15.66 -13.63 -7.68
CA ALA A 277 16.04 -13.99 -9.04
C ALA A 277 16.32 -12.78 -9.95
N GLY A 278 15.98 -11.56 -9.52
CA GLY A 278 16.11 -10.35 -10.33
C GLY A 278 14.98 -10.14 -11.35
N GLY A 279 13.85 -10.80 -11.16
CA GLY A 279 12.68 -10.79 -12.02
C GLY A 279 12.78 -11.79 -13.17
N THR A 280 11.68 -12.49 -13.45
CA THR A 280 11.62 -13.53 -14.48
C THR A 280 10.31 -13.46 -15.27
N SER A 281 10.24 -14.20 -16.39
CA SER A 281 8.98 -14.32 -17.15
C SER A 281 7.90 -15.12 -16.41
N GLN A 282 8.22 -15.77 -15.28
CA GLN A 282 7.22 -16.48 -14.47
C GLN A 282 6.17 -15.51 -13.92
N SER A 283 6.60 -14.35 -13.43
CA SER A 283 5.71 -13.37 -12.82
C SER A 283 4.88 -12.58 -13.83
N ALA A 284 5.04 -12.80 -15.14
CA ALA A 284 4.29 -12.09 -16.17
C ALA A 284 2.77 -12.23 -16.02
N THR A 285 2.28 -13.42 -15.64
CA THR A 285 0.84 -13.66 -15.39
C THR A 285 0.40 -13.04 -14.06
N TRP A 286 1.24 -13.08 -13.03
CA TRP A 286 0.97 -12.47 -11.72
C TRP A 286 0.86 -10.94 -11.82
N TRP A 287 1.82 -10.32 -12.51
CA TRP A 287 1.78 -8.91 -12.86
C TRP A 287 0.59 -8.57 -13.75
N GLY A 288 0.29 -9.42 -14.73
CA GLY A 288 -0.88 -9.26 -15.59
C GLY A 288 -2.18 -9.21 -14.77
N ARG A 289 -2.39 -10.12 -13.83
CA ARG A 289 -3.55 -10.11 -12.93
C ARG A 289 -3.54 -8.90 -12.00
N TRP A 290 -2.39 -8.57 -11.40
CA TRP A 290 -2.26 -7.38 -10.54
C TRP A 290 -2.73 -6.13 -11.29
N ILE A 291 -2.13 -5.85 -12.45
CA ILE A 291 -2.32 -4.65 -13.26
C ILE A 291 -3.73 -4.58 -13.86
N ASN A 292 -4.23 -5.68 -14.43
CA ASN A 292 -5.50 -5.67 -15.17
C ASN A 292 -6.72 -5.74 -14.25
N GLU A 293 -6.55 -6.15 -13.00
CA GLU A 293 -7.64 -6.28 -12.02
C GLU A 293 -7.41 -5.37 -10.81
N PRO A 294 -7.31 -4.03 -10.96
CA PRO A 294 -7.02 -3.11 -9.85
C PRO A 294 -8.08 -3.21 -8.74
N HIS A 295 -9.31 -3.52 -9.12
CA HIS A 295 -10.47 -3.64 -8.24
C HIS A 295 -10.56 -4.98 -7.49
N ARG A 296 -9.66 -5.93 -7.78
CA ARG A 296 -9.62 -7.20 -7.06
C ARG A 296 -9.15 -6.95 -5.62
N PRO A 297 -9.95 -7.33 -4.61
CA PRO A 297 -9.64 -7.08 -3.21
C PRO A 297 -8.42 -7.90 -2.79
N ILE A 298 -7.62 -7.39 -1.84
CA ILE A 298 -6.38 -8.07 -1.44
C ILE A 298 -6.61 -9.50 -0.92
N SER A 299 -7.72 -9.77 -0.23
CA SER A 299 -8.07 -11.12 0.26
C SER A 299 -8.42 -12.13 -0.83
N ARG A 300 -8.64 -11.68 -2.07
CA ARG A 300 -8.84 -12.59 -3.22
C ARG A 300 -7.59 -12.68 -4.09
N ARG A 301 -6.45 -12.15 -3.63
CA ARG A 301 -5.17 -12.26 -4.32
C ARG A 301 -4.33 -13.40 -3.75
N SER A 302 -3.45 -13.93 -4.58
CA SER A 302 -2.46 -14.95 -4.20
C SER A 302 -1.07 -14.49 -4.68
N TYR A 303 -0.54 -15.08 -5.76
CA TYR A 303 0.75 -14.72 -6.35
C TYR A 303 0.74 -13.29 -6.93
N ASP A 304 -0.40 -12.83 -7.43
CA ASP A 304 -0.57 -11.47 -7.95
C ASP A 304 -0.50 -10.40 -6.85
N ALA A 305 -0.58 -10.78 -5.57
CA ALA A 305 -0.27 -9.88 -4.46
C ALA A 305 1.22 -9.46 -4.42
N ILE A 306 2.08 -10.00 -5.30
CA ILE A 306 3.42 -9.46 -5.58
C ILE A 306 3.40 -7.94 -5.78
N GLY A 307 2.32 -7.40 -6.39
CA GLY A 307 2.19 -5.97 -6.60
C GLY A 307 2.01 -5.16 -5.31
N LEU A 308 1.43 -5.72 -4.24
CA LEU A 308 1.36 -5.05 -2.94
C LEU A 308 2.75 -4.89 -2.30
N TYR A 309 3.56 -5.96 -2.32
CA TYR A 309 4.92 -5.91 -1.78
C TYR A 309 5.83 -5.02 -2.62
N SER A 310 5.58 -4.96 -3.93
CA SER A 310 6.27 -4.04 -4.81
C SER A 310 5.88 -2.58 -4.60
N LEU A 311 4.59 -2.30 -4.35
CA LEU A 311 4.13 -0.98 -3.94
C LEU A 311 4.84 -0.53 -2.65
N LEU A 312 4.92 -1.42 -1.66
CA LEU A 312 5.61 -1.16 -0.41
C LEU A 312 7.10 -0.80 -0.65
N ALA A 313 7.77 -1.56 -1.52
CA ALA A 313 9.15 -1.26 -1.94
C ALA A 313 9.27 0.08 -2.69
N ALA A 314 8.33 0.39 -3.58
CA ALA A 314 8.32 1.60 -4.39
C ALA A 314 8.15 2.88 -3.55
N VAL A 315 7.44 2.80 -2.42
CA VAL A 315 7.36 3.90 -1.44
C VAL A 315 8.54 3.94 -0.47
N GLY A 316 9.56 3.09 -0.68
CA GLY A 316 10.81 3.10 0.07
C GLY A 316 10.79 2.28 1.36
N ALA A 317 9.71 1.57 1.65
CA ALA A 317 9.62 0.66 2.78
C ALA A 317 10.20 -0.71 2.41
N ASP A 318 10.82 -1.41 3.37
CA ASP A 318 11.41 -2.72 3.13
C ASP A 318 10.36 -3.83 3.33
N PRO A 319 9.94 -4.58 2.28
CA PRO A 319 8.88 -5.56 2.41
C PRO A 319 9.15 -6.65 3.45
N TYR A 320 10.43 -6.97 3.70
CA TYR A 320 10.81 -7.97 4.71
C TYR A 320 10.50 -7.55 6.15
N THR A 321 10.20 -6.27 6.40
CA THR A 321 9.82 -5.79 7.75
C THR A 321 8.39 -6.14 8.14
N VAL A 322 7.52 -6.46 7.18
CA VAL A 322 6.12 -6.83 7.44
C VAL A 322 5.87 -8.34 7.29
N ILE A 323 6.85 -9.12 6.82
CA ILE A 323 6.67 -10.55 6.54
C ILE A 323 6.27 -11.33 7.78
N ASP A 324 7.14 -11.40 8.80
CA ASP A 324 6.86 -12.17 10.02
C ASP A 324 5.65 -11.61 10.79
N PRO A 325 5.47 -10.28 10.94
CA PRO A 325 4.25 -9.72 11.55
C PRO A 325 2.96 -10.13 10.85
N LEU A 326 2.94 -10.23 9.52
CA LEU A 326 1.75 -10.65 8.77
C LEU A 326 1.45 -12.15 8.90
N LEU A 327 2.46 -12.97 9.17
CA LEU A 327 2.26 -14.39 9.46
C LEU A 327 1.55 -14.60 10.81
N ASP A 328 1.86 -13.75 11.80
CA ASP A 328 1.23 -13.77 13.13
C ASP A 328 -0.16 -13.09 13.13
N ASN A 329 -0.27 -11.94 12.46
CA ASN A 329 -1.50 -11.17 12.35
C ASN A 329 -1.67 -10.64 10.91
N PRO A 330 -2.43 -11.33 10.04
CA PRO A 330 -2.55 -10.99 8.62
C PRO A 330 -3.48 -9.78 8.41
N ASP A 331 -3.01 -8.61 8.82
CA ASP A 331 -3.74 -7.35 8.78
C ASP A 331 -3.08 -6.38 7.78
N LEU A 332 -3.84 -5.93 6.77
CA LEU A 332 -3.39 -4.95 5.79
C LEU A 332 -2.93 -3.63 6.45
N ALA A 333 -3.45 -3.30 7.64
CA ALA A 333 -3.00 -2.13 8.40
C ALA A 333 -1.50 -2.18 8.74
N LEU A 334 -0.90 -3.36 8.87
CA LEU A 334 0.55 -3.50 9.08
C LEU A 334 1.34 -3.05 7.83
N VAL A 335 0.88 -3.43 6.65
CA VAL A 335 1.49 -3.02 5.37
C VAL A 335 1.37 -1.50 5.20
N ARG A 336 0.18 -0.95 5.47
CA ARG A 336 -0.06 0.49 5.44
C ARG A 336 0.79 1.26 6.43
N SER A 337 0.90 0.76 7.66
CA SER A 337 1.74 1.38 8.68
C SER A 337 3.21 1.41 8.24
N ALA A 338 3.69 0.38 7.54
CA ALA A 338 5.05 0.35 7.02
C ALA A 338 5.26 1.28 5.81
N GLY A 339 4.26 1.40 4.94
CA GLY A 339 4.32 2.24 3.73
C GLY A 339 3.93 3.71 3.95
N GLY A 340 3.30 4.04 5.08
CA GLY A 340 2.77 5.38 5.39
C GLY A 340 1.64 5.82 4.45
N ALA A 341 1.27 7.09 4.51
CA ALA A 341 0.19 7.63 3.65
C ALA A 341 0.54 7.58 2.16
N ARG A 342 1.83 7.57 1.83
CA ARG A 342 2.30 7.46 0.45
C ARG A 342 1.85 6.15 -0.20
N LEU A 343 1.85 5.03 0.52
CA LEU A 343 1.40 3.73 -0.01
C LEU A 343 -0.02 3.82 -0.57
N ASP A 344 -0.95 4.26 0.26
CA ASP A 344 -2.36 4.33 -0.12
C ASP A 344 -2.57 5.30 -1.28
N HIS A 345 -1.86 6.43 -1.27
CA HIS A 345 -1.91 7.43 -2.35
C HIS A 345 -1.43 6.86 -3.69
N VAL A 346 -0.28 6.17 -3.72
CA VAL A 346 0.27 5.63 -4.97
C VAL A 346 -0.38 4.33 -5.42
N TRP A 347 -1.11 3.63 -4.55
CA TRP A 347 -1.73 2.35 -4.88
C TRP A 347 -2.63 2.47 -6.12
N GLY A 348 -3.54 3.45 -6.15
CA GLY A 348 -4.36 3.71 -7.33
C GLY A 348 -3.55 4.20 -8.53
N LEU A 349 -2.58 5.10 -8.29
CA LEU A 349 -1.82 5.78 -9.35
C LEU A 349 -0.89 4.84 -10.11
N HIS A 350 -0.31 3.84 -9.43
CA HIS A 350 0.57 2.84 -10.04
C HIS A 350 -0.08 2.11 -11.23
N TYR A 351 -1.40 1.94 -11.21
CA TYR A 351 -2.13 1.29 -12.28
C TYR A 351 -2.18 2.08 -13.60
N ALA A 352 -1.77 3.36 -13.59
CA ALA A 352 -1.48 4.08 -14.83
C ALA A 352 -0.41 3.34 -15.65
N ASN A 353 0.61 2.84 -14.95
CA ASN A 353 1.83 2.26 -15.50
C ASN A 353 2.45 3.07 -16.65
N GLU A 354 2.62 4.37 -16.41
CA GLU A 354 3.15 5.35 -17.37
C GLU A 354 4.45 5.98 -16.85
N PRO A 355 5.63 5.46 -17.25
CA PRO A 355 6.93 5.96 -16.80
C PRO A 355 7.17 7.45 -17.03
N SER A 356 6.60 8.03 -18.09
CA SER A 356 6.76 9.45 -18.37
C SER A 356 6.04 10.36 -17.37
N TRP A 357 5.14 9.81 -16.55
CA TRP A 357 4.42 10.53 -15.49
C TRP A 357 5.11 10.43 -14.13
N GLY A 358 6.22 9.70 -14.05
CA GLY A 358 7.05 9.56 -12.85
C GLY A 358 6.75 8.30 -12.04
N ASP A 359 7.53 8.13 -10.97
CA ASP A 359 7.56 6.88 -10.20
C ASP A 359 6.21 6.52 -9.57
N ALA A 360 5.43 7.52 -9.11
CA ALA A 360 4.11 7.30 -8.52
C ALA A 360 3.07 6.72 -9.50
N TYR A 361 3.33 6.79 -10.80
CA TYR A 361 2.46 6.32 -11.88
C TYR A 361 3.01 5.08 -12.58
N THR A 362 4.08 4.48 -12.05
CA THR A 362 4.79 3.37 -12.69
C THR A 362 4.74 2.13 -11.83
N VAL A 363 4.33 0.99 -12.39
CA VAL A 363 4.48 -0.28 -11.69
C VAL A 363 5.96 -0.64 -11.68
N GLN A 364 6.59 -0.37 -10.54
CA GLN A 364 7.93 -0.86 -10.24
C GLN A 364 7.83 -2.31 -9.77
N GLY A 365 8.86 -3.11 -10.04
CA GLY A 365 8.95 -4.48 -9.56
C GLY A 365 9.85 -5.35 -10.42
N PRO A 366 10.40 -6.45 -9.89
CA PRO A 366 11.17 -7.41 -10.68
C PRO A 366 10.31 -7.95 -11.84
N ALA A 367 10.77 -7.74 -13.08
CA ALA A 367 10.08 -8.13 -14.30
C ALA A 367 8.64 -7.61 -14.49
N ALA A 368 8.25 -6.54 -13.78
CA ALA A 368 6.97 -5.88 -14.01
C ALA A 368 6.87 -5.43 -15.49
N PRO A 369 5.79 -5.79 -16.21
CA PRO A 369 5.61 -5.39 -17.60
C PRO A 369 5.24 -3.91 -17.68
N SER A 370 5.46 -3.30 -18.85
CA SER A 370 5.02 -1.92 -19.14
C SER A 370 3.56 -1.83 -19.60
N THR A 371 2.75 -2.86 -19.34
CA THR A 371 1.34 -2.87 -19.74
C THR A 371 0.50 -2.00 -18.81
N GLN A 372 -0.37 -1.17 -19.36
CA GLN A 372 -1.28 -0.35 -18.57
C GLN A 372 -2.48 -1.17 -18.09
N ALA A 373 -3.06 -0.78 -16.96
CA ALA A 373 -4.31 -1.39 -16.50
C ALA A 373 -5.43 -1.18 -17.52
N PHE A 374 -6.38 -2.10 -17.56
CA PHE A 374 -7.66 -1.83 -18.22
C PHE A 374 -8.38 -0.71 -17.49
N ARG A 375 -8.83 0.31 -18.23
CA ARG A 375 -9.50 1.49 -17.69
C ARG A 375 -10.89 1.59 -18.28
N HIS A 376 -11.88 1.74 -17.42
CA HIS A 376 -13.23 2.03 -17.87
C HIS A 376 -13.30 3.49 -18.32
N ARG A 377 -13.84 3.73 -19.51
CA ARG A 377 -14.05 5.09 -19.99
C ARG A 377 -15.31 5.68 -19.38
N VAL A 378 -15.18 6.84 -18.76
CA VAL A 378 -16.26 7.66 -18.23
C VAL A 378 -16.38 8.90 -19.08
N PHE A 379 -17.57 9.14 -19.63
CA PHE A 379 -17.89 10.38 -20.31
C PHE A 379 -18.76 11.24 -19.41
N MET A 380 -18.29 12.45 -19.14
CA MET A 380 -19.00 13.42 -18.33
C MET A 380 -19.57 14.50 -19.24
N ALA A 381 -20.88 14.42 -19.46
CA ALA A 381 -21.63 15.40 -20.25
C ALA A 381 -21.71 16.75 -19.50
N GLU A 382 -21.65 17.86 -20.22
CA GLU A 382 -22.08 19.17 -19.70
C GLU A 382 -23.52 19.06 -19.16
N GLY A 383 -23.76 19.54 -17.92
CA GLY A 383 -25.05 19.41 -17.25
C GLY A 383 -25.48 17.95 -16.98
N GLY A 384 -24.58 16.98 -17.18
CA GLY A 384 -24.81 15.55 -16.93
C GLY A 384 -24.88 15.19 -15.44
N GLY A 385 -24.65 16.17 -14.57
CA GLY A 385 -24.62 16.02 -13.13
C GLY A 385 -23.30 15.42 -12.61
N THR A 386 -23.33 15.06 -11.34
CA THR A 386 -22.19 14.54 -10.61
C THR A 386 -21.94 13.07 -10.92
N VAL A 387 -20.71 12.73 -11.34
CA VAL A 387 -20.26 11.33 -11.40
C VAL A 387 -19.73 10.93 -10.03
N ARG A 388 -20.42 9.97 -9.41
CA ARG A 388 -19.92 9.27 -8.22
C ARG A 388 -19.31 7.95 -8.66
N PHE A 389 -18.00 7.81 -8.46
CA PHE A 389 -17.34 6.53 -8.64
C PHE A 389 -17.82 5.61 -7.52
N SER A 390 -18.53 4.56 -7.88
CA SER A 390 -19.04 3.61 -6.89
C SER A 390 -17.99 2.52 -6.67
N VAL A 391 -17.51 2.37 -5.43
CA VAL A 391 -16.81 1.13 -5.05
C VAL A 391 -17.83 -0.02 -5.21
N ARG A 392 -17.44 -1.09 -5.92
CA ARG A 392 -18.14 -2.39 -5.89
C ARG A 392 -18.34 -2.82 -4.42
N PRO A 393 -19.32 -3.69 -4.11
CA PRO A 393 -19.87 -3.82 -2.77
C PRO A 393 -18.77 -3.98 -1.72
N PRO A 394 -18.97 -3.45 -0.50
CA PRO A 394 -17.95 -3.37 0.54
C PRO A 394 -17.57 -4.78 0.98
N LEU A 395 -16.66 -5.41 0.25
CA LEU A 395 -15.83 -6.43 0.83
C LEU A 395 -14.98 -5.70 1.88
N PRO A 396 -14.79 -6.30 3.06
CA PRO A 396 -14.02 -5.67 4.14
C PRO A 396 -12.59 -5.32 3.71
N ASP A 397 -12.11 -5.93 2.61
CA ASP A 397 -10.74 -5.82 2.14
C ASP A 397 -10.65 -5.06 0.81
N GLU A 398 -9.68 -4.15 0.76
CA GLU A 398 -9.70 -3.03 -0.17
C GLU A 398 -8.99 -3.35 -1.50
N GLY A 399 -9.37 -2.61 -2.56
CA GLY A 399 -8.73 -2.61 -3.88
C GLY A 399 -8.71 -1.19 -4.46
N ALA A 400 -8.11 -1.02 -5.63
CA ALA A 400 -8.07 0.27 -6.33
C ALA A 400 -9.04 0.32 -7.52
N GLN A 401 -9.31 1.51 -8.04
CA GLN A 401 -10.13 1.71 -9.21
C GLN A 401 -9.44 2.71 -10.14
N VAL A 402 -9.53 2.48 -11.44
CA VAL A 402 -8.95 3.36 -12.46
C VAL A 402 -9.89 3.57 -13.64
N TYR A 403 -9.87 4.78 -14.17
CA TYR A 403 -10.74 5.21 -15.24
C TYR A 403 -10.01 6.13 -16.21
N ASP A 404 -10.45 6.11 -17.47
CA ASP A 404 -10.20 7.21 -18.40
C ASP A 404 -11.44 8.11 -18.36
N LEU A 405 -11.27 9.37 -17.98
CA LEU A 405 -12.32 10.37 -17.90
C LEU A 405 -12.20 11.32 -19.09
N THR A 406 -13.29 11.57 -19.79
CA THR A 406 -13.42 12.66 -20.75
C THR A 406 -14.55 13.59 -20.30
N VAL A 407 -14.27 14.87 -20.15
CA VAL A 407 -15.26 15.87 -19.71
C VAL A 407 -15.64 16.80 -20.85
N SER A 408 -16.93 17.14 -20.95
CA SER A 408 -17.46 18.01 -22.03
C SER A 408 -18.10 19.31 -21.54
N GLY A 409 -17.85 19.71 -20.29
CA GLY A 409 -18.25 21.01 -19.72
C GLY A 409 -17.17 22.10 -19.86
N ASP A 410 -17.43 23.26 -19.26
CA ASP A 410 -16.46 24.35 -19.18
C ASP A 410 -15.67 24.34 -17.88
N VAL A 411 -16.28 23.85 -16.79
CA VAL A 411 -15.68 23.78 -15.45
C VAL A 411 -15.77 22.33 -14.95
N ILE A 412 -14.64 21.81 -14.46
CA ILE A 412 -14.56 20.55 -13.74
C ILE A 412 -14.42 20.87 -12.26
N THR A 413 -15.30 20.28 -11.46
CA THR A 413 -15.23 20.32 -10.00
C THR A 413 -14.88 18.94 -9.48
N VAL A 414 -13.71 18.84 -8.85
CA VAL A 414 -13.24 17.65 -8.17
C VAL A 414 -13.43 17.87 -6.67
N ARG A 415 -14.29 17.09 -6.03
CA ARG A 415 -14.53 17.10 -4.58
C ARG A 415 -14.23 15.73 -4.01
N ALA A 416 -13.28 15.63 -3.10
CA ALA A 416 -12.96 14.40 -2.39
C ALA A 416 -13.02 14.67 -0.90
N ASP A 417 -14.05 14.13 -0.23
CA ASP A 417 -14.18 14.14 1.23
C ASP A 417 -13.50 12.88 1.79
N GLY A 418 -12.18 12.86 1.70
CA GLY A 418 -11.35 11.69 1.91
C GLY A 418 -10.94 11.03 0.60
N GLY A 419 -10.36 9.83 0.72
CA GLY A 419 -9.90 9.05 -0.41
C GLY A 419 -8.40 9.13 -0.65
N ARG A 420 -7.95 8.37 -1.65
CA ARG A 420 -6.55 8.13 -2.00
C ARG A 420 -6.42 8.12 -3.51
N GLY A 421 -5.33 8.63 -4.06
CA GLY A 421 -5.08 8.68 -5.51
C GLY A 421 -5.19 10.09 -6.09
N GLY A 422 -5.76 10.22 -7.29
CA GLY A 422 -5.87 11.52 -7.95
C GLY A 422 -6.47 11.49 -9.36
N VAL A 423 -6.64 12.68 -9.91
CA VAL A 423 -6.94 12.96 -11.32
C VAL A 423 -5.69 13.53 -11.96
N ARG A 424 -5.25 12.95 -13.08
CA ARG A 424 -4.16 13.48 -13.90
C ARG A 424 -4.64 13.73 -15.31
N PHE A 425 -4.57 14.98 -15.74
CA PHE A 425 -4.92 15.41 -17.09
C PHE A 425 -3.76 15.20 -18.06
N ASP A 426 -4.06 15.07 -19.35
CA ASP A 426 -3.04 14.86 -20.39
C ASP A 426 -2.03 16.01 -20.52
N ASP A 427 -2.40 17.21 -20.08
CA ASP A 427 -1.49 18.37 -20.03
C ASP A 427 -0.53 18.35 -18.83
N GLY A 428 -0.67 17.33 -17.96
CA GLY A 428 0.14 17.12 -16.78
C GLY A 428 -0.43 17.72 -15.49
N THR A 429 -1.54 18.48 -15.56
CA THR A 429 -2.26 19.00 -14.39
C THR A 429 -2.75 17.84 -13.53
N GLU A 430 -2.67 18.00 -12.21
CA GLU A 430 -2.98 16.94 -11.26
C GLU A 430 -3.79 17.47 -10.07
N VAL A 431 -4.82 16.71 -9.69
CA VAL A 431 -5.57 16.90 -8.43
C VAL A 431 -5.42 15.64 -7.61
N ARG A 432 -4.90 15.77 -6.39
CA ARG A 432 -4.62 14.62 -5.50
C ARG A 432 -5.71 14.44 -4.44
N PHE A 433 -6.01 13.19 -4.10
CA PHE A 433 -6.95 12.80 -3.05
C PHE A 433 -6.16 12.37 -1.82
N ASP A 434 -5.92 13.30 -0.88
CA ASP A 434 -5.07 13.04 0.29
C ASP A 434 -5.84 13.14 1.62
N VAL A 435 -6.81 14.06 1.68
CA VAL A 435 -7.63 14.37 2.87
C VAL A 435 -8.95 14.99 2.47
N THR A 436 -8.92 16.26 2.09
CA THR A 436 -10.05 16.97 1.49
C THR A 436 -9.50 17.65 0.25
N ALA A 437 -9.95 17.22 -0.91
CA ALA A 437 -9.56 17.82 -2.17
C ALA A 437 -10.77 18.56 -2.72
N GLN A 438 -10.64 19.86 -2.91
CA GLN A 438 -11.55 20.63 -3.73
C GLN A 438 -10.73 21.35 -4.78
N ALA A 439 -10.97 21.04 -6.05
CA ALA A 439 -10.37 21.73 -7.17
C ALA A 439 -11.44 22.08 -8.18
N GLU A 440 -11.40 23.32 -8.64
CA GLU A 440 -12.20 23.81 -9.75
C GLU A 440 -11.22 24.13 -10.88
N LEU A 441 -11.45 23.53 -12.04
CA LEU A 441 -10.55 23.60 -13.18
C LEU A 441 -11.34 24.03 -14.41
N CYS A 442 -10.81 24.96 -15.18
CA CYS A 442 -11.48 25.51 -16.36
C CYS A 442 -10.98 24.82 -17.62
N LEU A 443 -11.85 24.23 -18.43
CA LEU A 443 -11.50 23.60 -19.71
C LEU A 443 -11.37 24.58 -20.88
N ARG A 444 -11.72 25.85 -20.66
CA ARG A 444 -11.55 26.91 -21.67
C ARG A 444 -10.12 27.44 -21.66
N PRO A 445 -9.40 27.47 -22.81
CA PRO A 445 -8.03 27.97 -22.88
C PRO A 445 -7.87 29.44 -22.42
N GLU A 446 -8.92 30.25 -22.59
CA GLU A 446 -8.96 31.66 -22.18
C GLU A 446 -9.26 31.87 -20.69
N GLY A 447 -9.57 30.80 -19.96
CA GLY A 447 -10.05 30.85 -18.58
C GLY A 447 -11.57 30.95 -18.49
N CYS A 448 -12.07 30.82 -17.26
CA CYS A 448 -13.49 30.81 -16.95
C CYS A 448 -13.77 31.97 -16.00
N GLU A 449 -14.45 33.00 -16.49
CA GLU A 449 -14.81 34.20 -15.74
C GLU A 449 -16.32 34.42 -15.78
N CYS A 450 -16.92 34.56 -14.60
CA CYS A 450 -18.33 34.85 -14.45
C CYS A 450 -18.63 36.33 -14.68
N PRO A 451 -19.87 36.67 -15.07
CA PRO A 451 -20.31 38.07 -15.15
C PRO A 451 -20.18 38.86 -13.84
N SER A 452 -20.19 38.16 -12.70
CA SER A 452 -19.97 38.71 -11.35
C SER A 452 -18.50 39.07 -11.06
N GLY A 453 -17.56 38.65 -11.91
CA GLY A 453 -16.12 38.82 -11.73
C GLY A 453 -15.43 37.68 -10.95
N SER A 454 -16.14 36.64 -10.53
CA SER A 454 -15.50 35.42 -10.03
C SER A 454 -14.86 34.65 -11.18
N SER A 455 -13.73 33.99 -10.94
CA SER A 455 -13.05 33.22 -11.97
C SER A 455 -12.44 31.93 -11.43
N VAL A 456 -12.37 30.92 -12.28
CA VAL A 456 -11.63 29.69 -12.01
C VAL A 456 -10.18 29.93 -12.43
N ALA A 457 -9.26 29.82 -11.47
CA ALA A 457 -7.88 30.27 -11.65
C ALA A 457 -7.04 29.38 -12.57
N THR A 458 -7.40 28.10 -12.73
CA THR A 458 -6.56 27.10 -13.41
C THR A 458 -7.20 26.65 -14.72
N PRO A 459 -6.75 27.18 -15.87
CA PRO A 459 -7.12 26.63 -17.17
C PRO A 459 -6.44 25.27 -17.39
N LEU A 460 -7.16 24.36 -18.03
CA LEU A 460 -6.75 23.05 -18.49
C LEU A 460 -6.62 23.09 -20.02
N ALA A 461 -5.57 22.47 -20.54
CA ALA A 461 -5.35 22.31 -21.97
C ALA A 461 -5.94 21.01 -22.53
N SER A 462 -6.43 20.10 -21.67
CA SER A 462 -7.06 18.83 -22.09
C SER A 462 -8.34 18.52 -21.29
N PRO A 463 -9.41 18.04 -21.96
CA PRO A 463 -10.60 17.47 -21.30
C PRO A 463 -10.43 16.01 -20.87
N ASP A 464 -9.33 15.37 -21.27
CA ASP A 464 -9.05 13.96 -21.02
C ASP A 464 -8.14 13.81 -19.79
N ALA A 465 -8.50 12.87 -18.93
CA ALA A 465 -7.80 12.60 -17.69
C ALA A 465 -7.78 11.12 -17.33
N PHE A 466 -6.72 10.71 -16.65
CA PHE A 466 -6.66 9.47 -15.89
C PHE A 466 -7.17 9.73 -14.47
N VAL A 467 -8.12 8.92 -14.00
CA VAL A 467 -8.60 8.94 -12.62
C VAL A 467 -8.15 7.67 -11.93
N ALA A 468 -7.44 7.81 -10.81
CA ALA A 468 -7.03 6.72 -9.95
C ALA A 468 -7.61 6.94 -8.56
N ILE A 469 -8.28 5.91 -8.05
CA ILE A 469 -8.86 5.87 -6.72
C ILE A 469 -8.20 4.70 -6.00
N GLY A 470 -7.38 5.01 -5.01
CA GLY A 470 -6.83 4.03 -4.11
C GLY A 470 -7.89 3.49 -3.13
N PRO A 471 -7.46 2.60 -2.24
CA PRO A 471 -8.30 2.09 -1.16
C PRO A 471 -8.90 3.22 -0.29
N GLY A 472 -10.17 3.09 0.11
CA GLY A 472 -10.86 4.03 1.00
C GLY A 472 -12.05 4.78 0.36
N PRO A 473 -12.43 5.96 0.91
CA PRO A 473 -13.54 6.76 0.39
C PRO A 473 -13.33 7.16 -1.07
N THR A 474 -14.42 7.23 -1.84
CA THR A 474 -14.39 7.61 -3.25
C THR A 474 -14.55 9.12 -3.43
N PRO A 475 -13.76 9.74 -4.33
CA PRO A 475 -13.98 11.12 -4.73
C PRO A 475 -15.28 11.25 -5.52
N THR A 476 -15.75 12.48 -5.57
CA THR A 476 -16.84 12.96 -6.40
C THR A 476 -16.26 13.88 -7.48
N ILE A 477 -16.58 13.64 -8.74
CA ILE A 477 -16.15 14.51 -9.84
C ILE A 477 -17.39 14.94 -10.61
N SER A 478 -17.55 16.24 -10.87
CA SER A 478 -18.64 16.80 -11.65
C SER A 478 -18.11 17.73 -12.73
N GLY A 479 -18.85 17.80 -13.84
CA GLY A 479 -18.57 18.70 -14.95
C GLY A 479 -19.79 19.58 -15.14
N GLN A 480 -19.57 20.90 -15.21
CA GLN A 480 -20.61 21.92 -15.27
C GLN A 480 -20.33 22.86 -16.44
N SER A 481 -21.39 23.52 -16.94
CA SER A 481 -21.21 24.66 -17.83
C SER A 481 -20.68 25.85 -17.02
N LEU A 482 -20.08 26.83 -17.68
CA LEU A 482 -19.63 28.05 -16.99
C LEU A 482 -20.82 28.77 -16.36
N ASP A 483 -21.95 28.84 -17.07
CA ASP A 483 -23.16 29.49 -16.58
C ASP A 483 -23.71 28.79 -15.33
N GLU A 484 -23.73 27.45 -15.31
CA GLU A 484 -24.16 26.67 -14.14
C GLU A 484 -23.23 26.88 -12.95
N TRP A 485 -21.91 26.85 -13.16
CA TRP A 485 -20.94 27.14 -12.11
C TRP A 485 -21.05 28.57 -11.57
N CYS A 486 -21.32 29.56 -12.44
CA CYS A 486 -21.52 30.95 -12.04
C CYS A 486 -22.82 31.18 -11.27
N ASP A 487 -23.84 30.37 -11.53
CA ASP A 487 -25.14 30.42 -10.86
C ASP A 487 -25.17 29.56 -9.58
N GLU A 488 -24.24 28.61 -9.42
CA GLU A 488 -24.08 27.91 -8.15
C GLU A 488 -23.75 28.93 -7.06
N PRO A 489 -24.56 28.99 -5.98
CA PRO A 489 -24.20 29.83 -4.84
C PRO A 489 -22.85 29.32 -4.35
N ALA A 490 -21.81 30.16 -4.48
CA ALA A 490 -20.43 29.84 -4.11
C ALA A 490 -20.44 28.93 -2.89
N ASP A 491 -20.02 27.68 -3.10
CA ASP A 491 -20.35 26.56 -2.23
C ASP A 491 -20.10 26.93 -0.76
N THR A 492 -21.18 27.30 -0.06
CA THR A 492 -21.14 27.73 1.34
C THR A 492 -20.84 26.57 2.30
N THR A 493 -20.45 25.40 1.76
CA THR A 493 -19.85 24.31 2.54
C THR A 493 -18.37 24.53 2.84
N ALA A 494 -17.69 25.51 2.19
CA ALA A 494 -16.67 26.24 2.94
C ALA A 494 -17.39 26.74 4.19
N PRO A 495 -17.09 26.20 5.39
CA PRO A 495 -17.93 26.36 6.57
C PRO A 495 -18.31 27.83 6.62
N PRO A 496 -19.62 28.17 6.53
CA PRO A 496 -20.06 29.55 6.35
C PRO A 496 -19.27 30.35 7.36
N ALA A 497 -18.62 31.46 6.96
CA ALA A 497 -17.81 32.27 7.87
C ALA A 497 -18.58 32.40 9.19
N THR A 498 -18.21 31.55 10.15
CA THR A 498 -19.13 31.12 11.21
C THR A 498 -18.76 32.07 12.29
N ASP A 499 -19.55 33.13 12.38
CA ASP A 499 -19.21 34.33 13.12
C ASP A 499 -17.91 35.00 12.60
N PRO A 500 -17.74 36.31 12.84
CA PRO A 500 -16.44 36.93 12.63
C PRO A 500 -15.37 36.09 13.35
N PRO A 501 -14.23 35.78 12.71
CA PRO A 501 -13.15 35.05 13.36
C PRO A 501 -12.86 35.66 14.72
N SER A 502 -12.76 34.82 15.77
CA SER A 502 -12.56 35.35 17.12
C SER A 502 -11.35 36.28 17.12
N GLU A 503 -11.48 37.45 17.76
CA GLU A 503 -10.45 38.51 17.73
C GLU A 503 -9.05 38.01 18.11
N CYS A 504 -8.96 36.94 18.93
CA CYS A 504 -7.70 36.34 19.33
C CYS A 504 -6.94 35.63 18.20
N HIS A 505 -7.55 35.26 17.05
CA HIS A 505 -6.82 34.63 15.94
C HIS A 505 -6.27 35.70 14.98
N VAL A 506 -6.92 36.86 14.91
CA VAL A 506 -6.55 37.94 13.98
C VAL A 506 -5.35 38.71 14.52
N GLY A 507 -4.26 38.78 13.75
CA GLY A 507 -3.05 39.49 14.13
C GLY A 507 -1.81 38.94 13.46
N THR A 508 -0.66 39.49 13.85
CA THR A 508 0.66 38.97 13.50
C THR A 508 1.18 38.17 14.69
N TRP A 509 1.68 36.98 14.38
CA TRP A 509 2.06 35.94 15.32
C TRP A 509 3.47 35.48 14.98
N GLU A 510 4.35 35.40 15.96
CA GLU A 510 5.69 34.85 15.81
C GLU A 510 5.81 33.55 16.62
N SER A 511 6.21 32.45 15.97
CA SER A 511 6.35 31.17 16.66
C SER A 511 7.49 31.26 17.67
N THR A 512 7.24 30.80 18.88
CA THR A 512 8.25 30.66 19.94
C THR A 512 8.79 29.24 20.04
N THR A 513 8.01 28.25 19.61
CA THR A 513 8.41 26.84 19.60
C THR A 513 7.65 26.05 18.54
N LEU A 514 8.33 25.05 17.98
CA LEU A 514 7.75 23.96 17.21
C LEU A 514 8.16 22.63 17.85
N THR A 515 7.20 21.90 18.42
CA THR A 515 7.46 20.57 18.98
C THR A 515 6.87 19.51 18.06
N PHE A 516 7.67 18.50 17.72
CA PHE A 516 7.20 17.28 17.05
C PHE A 516 6.95 16.18 18.08
N PRO A 517 6.01 15.26 17.81
CA PRO A 517 5.90 14.07 18.63
C PRO A 517 7.16 13.21 18.52
N SER A 518 7.40 12.40 19.56
CA SER A 518 8.47 11.40 19.52
C SER A 518 8.25 10.48 18.32
N ILE A 519 9.23 10.41 17.42
CA ILE A 519 9.19 9.49 16.28
C ILE A 519 9.42 8.08 16.83
N PRO A 520 8.57 7.08 16.53
CA PRO A 520 8.81 5.71 16.95
C PRO A 520 10.23 5.23 16.57
N GLY A 521 11.02 4.84 17.57
CA GLY A 521 12.43 4.44 17.40
C GLY A 521 13.45 5.57 17.47
N LEU A 522 13.00 6.82 17.69
CA LEU A 522 13.81 8.01 17.85
C LEU A 522 13.33 8.75 19.11
N ASP A 523 13.80 8.33 20.28
CA ASP A 523 13.57 9.04 21.56
C ASP A 523 14.36 10.36 21.55
N ALA A 524 13.79 11.38 20.90
CA ALA A 524 14.31 12.73 20.85
C ALA A 524 13.17 13.74 20.84
N GLU A 525 13.30 14.78 21.65
CA GLU A 525 12.51 15.99 21.50
C GLU A 525 13.21 16.92 20.51
N PHE A 526 12.44 17.54 19.62
CA PHE A 526 12.93 18.60 18.77
C PHE A 526 12.95 19.92 19.55
N ALA A 527 14.04 20.67 19.42
CA ALA A 527 14.20 22.02 19.94
C ALA A 527 14.45 23.01 18.79
N GLY A 528 13.85 24.20 18.87
CA GLY A 528 13.90 25.23 17.84
C GLY A 528 12.55 25.41 17.14
N GLY A 529 12.60 25.83 15.88
CA GLY A 529 11.42 26.17 15.09
C GLY A 529 10.69 27.43 15.53
N ASP A 530 11.33 28.27 16.35
CA ASP A 530 10.95 29.66 16.57
C ASP A 530 11.16 30.53 15.33
N GLY A 531 10.54 31.71 15.28
CA GLY A 531 10.71 32.71 14.21
C GLY A 531 9.78 32.60 12.99
N ILE A 532 8.91 31.60 12.91
CA ILE A 532 7.84 31.56 11.88
C ILE A 532 6.87 32.72 12.13
N VAL A 533 6.67 33.59 11.14
CA VAL A 533 5.75 34.73 11.26
C VAL A 533 4.47 34.45 10.50
N ALA A 534 3.34 34.36 11.20
CA ALA A 534 2.01 34.17 10.64
C ALA A 534 1.15 35.43 10.81
N GLU A 535 0.56 35.92 9.72
CA GLU A 535 -0.40 37.01 9.72
C GLU A 535 -1.77 36.45 9.32
N PHE A 536 -2.74 36.54 10.23
CA PHE A 536 -4.11 36.13 10.01
C PHE A 536 -4.99 37.38 10.01
N ARG A 537 -5.62 37.69 8.88
CA ARG A 537 -6.45 38.88 8.72
C ARG A 537 -7.92 38.58 8.93
N ALA A 538 -8.67 39.59 9.36
CA ALA A 538 -10.11 39.49 9.60
C ALA A 538 -10.93 39.14 8.34
N ASP A 539 -10.37 39.37 7.14
CA ASP A 539 -10.98 39.00 5.86
C ASP A 539 -10.77 37.51 5.49
N GLY A 540 -10.18 36.73 6.38
CA GLY A 540 -9.86 35.32 6.16
C GLY A 540 -8.61 35.08 5.33
N THR A 541 -7.84 36.12 4.97
CA THR A 541 -6.52 35.92 4.32
C THR A 541 -5.45 35.59 5.34
N ALA A 542 -4.52 34.70 4.95
CA ALA A 542 -3.39 34.27 5.77
C ALA A 542 -2.08 34.42 5.01
N ARG A 543 -1.01 34.77 5.73
CA ARG A 543 0.37 34.74 5.22
C ARG A 543 1.27 34.13 6.29
N VAL A 544 1.95 33.03 5.98
CA VAL A 544 2.87 32.37 6.91
C VAL A 544 4.27 32.35 6.30
N ASN A 545 5.21 33.04 6.93
CA ASN A 545 6.59 33.16 6.50
C ASN A 545 7.51 32.24 7.32
N TYR A 546 8.10 31.25 6.67
CA TYR A 546 9.03 30.30 7.27
C TYR A 546 10.50 30.70 7.12
N ASP A 547 10.83 31.71 6.29
CA ASP A 547 12.23 32.11 6.05
C ASP A 547 12.96 32.61 7.30
N LEU A 548 12.20 33.00 8.32
CA LEU A 548 12.71 33.49 9.60
C LEU A 548 12.82 32.38 10.67
N MET A 549 12.44 31.14 10.32
CA MET A 549 12.45 30.01 11.24
C MET A 549 13.89 29.61 11.63
N THR A 550 14.15 29.53 12.94
CA THR A 550 15.32 28.82 13.48
C THR A 550 15.13 27.31 13.24
N PRO A 551 16.09 26.59 12.64
CA PRO A 551 15.93 25.17 12.37
C PRO A 551 15.54 24.35 13.61
N ALA A 552 14.57 23.46 13.47
CA ALA A 552 14.19 22.52 14.52
C ALA A 552 15.18 21.36 14.54
N THR A 553 15.81 21.09 15.68
CA THR A 553 16.87 20.09 15.83
C THR A 553 16.52 19.03 16.87
N ALA A 554 16.73 17.78 16.55
CA ALA A 554 16.59 16.65 17.46
C ALA A 554 17.91 15.88 17.57
N VAL A 555 18.25 15.46 18.79
CA VAL A 555 19.43 14.63 19.07
C VAL A 555 18.96 13.36 19.80
N PRO A 556 18.65 12.27 19.07
CA PRO A 556 18.27 11.00 19.67
C PRO A 556 19.45 10.43 20.44
N VAL A 557 19.21 10.15 21.71
CA VAL A 557 20.21 9.60 22.62
C VAL A 557 20.07 8.08 22.59
N GLY A 558 20.72 7.44 21.61
CA GLY A 558 20.84 5.98 21.59
C GLY A 558 21.90 5.49 22.58
N ALA A 559 21.64 4.40 23.29
CA ALA A 559 22.60 3.79 24.22
C ALA A 559 23.89 3.35 23.49
N GLY A 560 24.94 4.18 23.55
CA GLY A 560 26.29 3.86 23.08
C GLY A 560 26.61 4.15 21.60
N ALA A 561 25.71 4.78 20.84
CA ALA A 561 25.97 5.24 19.48
C ALA A 561 26.35 6.74 19.46
N PRO A 562 27.18 7.21 18.50
CA PRO A 562 27.37 8.63 18.29
C PRO A 562 26.03 9.32 17.98
N PRO A 563 25.77 10.52 18.52
CA PRO A 563 24.50 11.21 18.31
C PRO A 563 24.26 11.49 16.84
N ILE A 564 23.02 11.28 16.38
CA ILE A 564 22.55 11.67 15.05
C ILE A 564 21.83 13.01 15.21
N VAL A 565 22.38 14.13 14.76
CA VAL A 565 21.62 15.39 14.80
C VAL A 565 20.70 15.41 13.58
N VAL A 566 19.39 15.47 13.82
CA VAL A 566 18.40 15.70 12.76
C VAL A 566 18.02 17.17 12.80
N THR A 567 18.07 17.84 11.66
CA THR A 567 17.68 19.25 11.51
C THR A 567 16.57 19.35 10.48
N VAL A 568 15.49 20.04 10.81
CA VAL A 568 14.36 20.32 9.90
C VAL A 568 14.19 21.83 9.78
N THR A 569 14.16 22.33 8.55
CA THR A 569 13.94 23.74 8.22
C THR A 569 12.85 23.85 7.18
N PHE A 570 11.93 24.78 7.38
CA PHE A 570 10.95 25.19 6.38
C PHE A 570 11.42 26.51 5.78
N LEU A 571 11.34 26.65 4.46
CA LEU A 571 11.79 27.84 3.73
C LEU A 571 10.69 28.31 2.79
N GLY A 572 10.46 29.62 2.70
CA GLY A 572 9.48 30.24 1.83
C GLY A 572 8.27 30.81 2.56
N VAL A 573 7.32 31.30 1.78
CA VAL A 573 6.13 32.00 2.26
C VAL A 573 4.89 31.32 1.70
N LEU A 574 3.96 30.97 2.59
CA LEU A 574 2.64 30.47 2.25
C LEU A 574 1.66 31.65 2.33
N ASP A 575 1.21 32.11 1.16
CA ASP A 575 0.05 33.00 1.05
C ASP A 575 -1.21 32.15 0.82
N GLY A 576 -2.29 32.49 1.51
CA GLY A 576 -3.45 31.60 1.61
C GLY A 576 -4.69 32.21 2.25
N ARG A 577 -5.61 31.33 2.63
CA ARG A 577 -6.79 31.62 3.43
C ARG A 577 -6.75 30.85 4.74
N TRP A 578 -7.48 31.34 5.72
CA TRP A 578 -7.69 30.63 6.95
C TRP A 578 -9.15 30.71 7.40
N ALA A 579 -9.56 29.72 8.19
CA ALA A 579 -10.84 29.69 8.85
C ALA A 579 -10.69 29.02 10.22
N ALA A 580 -11.46 29.49 11.21
CA ALA A 580 -11.60 28.83 12.50
C ALA A 580 -13.07 28.47 12.70
N VAL A 581 -13.34 27.25 13.12
CA VAL A 581 -14.70 26.78 13.41
C VAL A 581 -14.89 26.70 14.91
N GLU A 582 -16.09 27.06 15.38
CA GLU A 582 -16.51 26.87 16.77
C GLU A 582 -16.33 25.38 17.15
N GLY A 583 -15.48 25.09 18.14
CA GLY A 583 -15.01 23.73 18.45
C GLY A 583 -13.50 23.51 18.25
N GLY A 584 -12.75 24.53 17.80
CA GLY A 584 -11.29 24.55 17.87
C GLY A 584 -10.58 24.09 16.60
N THR A 585 -11.27 23.77 15.51
CA THR A 585 -10.61 23.46 14.23
C THR A 585 -10.15 24.76 13.55
N PHE A 586 -8.89 24.83 13.16
CA PHE A 586 -8.24 25.97 12.52
C PHE A 586 -7.57 25.53 11.22
N THR A 587 -8.12 25.90 10.08
CA THR A 587 -7.59 25.51 8.76
C THR A 587 -6.81 26.64 8.13
N VAL A 588 -5.62 26.37 7.59
CA VAL A 588 -4.89 27.30 6.73
C VAL A 588 -4.67 26.63 5.37
N THR A 589 -5.30 27.17 4.33
CA THR A 589 -5.15 26.70 2.96
C THR A 589 -4.29 27.67 2.17
N GLY A 590 -3.43 27.19 1.29
CA GLY A 590 -2.53 28.06 0.52
C GLY A 590 -1.63 27.25 -0.41
N ASN A 591 -0.81 27.94 -1.20
CA ASN A 591 0.13 27.27 -2.11
C ASN A 591 1.29 26.65 -1.32
N THR A 592 1.13 25.41 -0.87
CA THR A 592 2.16 24.67 -0.13
C THR A 592 3.40 24.39 -0.98
N ALA A 593 3.33 24.48 -2.32
CA ALA A 593 4.51 24.34 -3.17
C ALA A 593 5.49 25.53 -3.03
N ALA A 594 5.02 26.67 -2.49
CA ALA A 594 5.84 27.84 -2.22
C ALA A 594 6.71 27.70 -0.95
N VAL A 595 6.45 26.67 -0.13
CA VAL A 595 7.25 26.33 1.04
C VAL A 595 8.06 25.08 0.72
N ARG A 596 9.34 25.06 1.09
CA ARG A 596 10.25 23.94 0.90
C ARG A 596 10.65 23.37 2.24
N VAL A 597 10.68 22.05 2.36
CA VAL A 597 11.11 21.35 3.57
C VAL A 597 12.48 20.75 3.33
N LEU A 598 13.44 21.19 4.14
CA LEU A 598 14.79 20.68 4.16
C LEU A 598 15.01 19.91 5.46
N ALA A 599 15.21 18.60 5.36
CA ALA A 599 15.63 17.79 6.50
C ALA A 599 17.03 17.25 6.27
N THR A 600 17.96 17.56 7.17
CA THR A 600 19.32 17.00 7.16
C THR A 600 19.56 16.12 8.38
N SER A 601 20.46 15.15 8.22
CA SER A 601 20.95 14.31 9.32
C SER A 601 22.46 14.38 9.38
N ALA A 602 23.02 14.56 10.56
CA ALA A 602 24.46 14.60 10.78
C ALA A 602 24.89 13.47 11.74
N LEU A 603 25.74 12.57 11.26
CA LEU A 603 26.30 11.47 12.06
C LEU A 603 27.82 11.58 12.11
N GLY A 604 28.37 11.83 13.30
CA GLY A 604 29.82 11.98 13.47
C GLY A 604 30.43 13.13 12.65
N GLY A 605 29.69 14.23 12.50
CA GLY A 605 30.10 15.42 11.74
C GLY A 605 29.94 15.31 10.21
N THR A 606 29.46 14.18 9.68
CA THR A 606 29.08 14.08 8.27
C THR A 606 27.59 14.38 8.12
N GLU A 607 27.26 15.46 7.43
CA GLU A 607 25.89 15.84 7.10
C GLU A 607 25.39 15.12 5.84
N SER A 608 24.10 14.81 5.79
CA SER A 608 23.42 14.21 4.66
C SER A 608 22.00 14.73 4.56
N THR A 609 21.63 15.25 3.39
CA THR A 609 20.25 15.66 3.10
C THR A 609 19.35 14.44 3.01
N VAL A 610 18.30 14.42 3.82
CA VAL A 610 17.31 13.34 3.90
C VAL A 610 16.11 13.70 3.03
N ILE A 611 15.61 14.93 3.18
CA ILE A 611 14.45 15.50 2.47
C ILE A 611 14.87 16.87 1.94
N ASP A 612 14.50 17.15 0.69
CA ASP A 612 14.63 18.47 0.06
C ASP A 612 13.56 18.62 -1.02
N GLU A 613 12.31 18.81 -0.57
CA GLU A 613 11.15 18.83 -1.46
C GLU A 613 10.15 19.94 -1.05
N PRO A 614 9.25 20.35 -1.95
CA PRO A 614 8.16 21.26 -1.59
C PRO A 614 7.29 20.67 -0.48
N LEU A 615 6.73 21.50 0.40
CA LEU A 615 5.82 21.09 1.46
C LEU A 615 4.60 20.37 0.87
N SER A 616 4.17 20.72 -0.34
CA SER A 616 3.11 20.01 -1.07
C SER A 616 3.41 18.52 -1.33
N GLY A 617 4.68 18.10 -1.34
CA GLY A 617 5.07 16.70 -1.42
C GLY A 617 4.83 15.91 -0.13
N LEU A 618 4.73 16.60 1.02
CA LEU A 618 4.52 16.00 2.34
C LEU A 618 3.05 16.08 2.79
N VAL A 619 2.38 17.21 2.56
CA VAL A 619 1.02 17.49 3.09
C VAL A 619 -0.05 17.65 2.00
N GLY A 620 0.32 17.50 0.72
CA GLY A 620 -0.58 17.74 -0.41
C GLY A 620 -0.67 19.22 -0.82
N PRO A 621 -1.32 19.51 -1.96
CA PRO A 621 -1.37 20.85 -2.55
C PRO A 621 -2.31 21.84 -1.84
N SER A 622 -3.24 21.35 -1.00
CA SER A 622 -4.41 22.11 -0.51
C SER A 622 -4.22 22.82 0.84
N GLY A 623 -3.05 22.74 1.48
CA GLY A 623 -2.76 23.40 2.76
C GLY A 623 -2.71 22.46 3.97
N ALA A 624 -2.69 23.04 5.17
CA ALA A 624 -2.59 22.29 6.42
C ALA A 624 -3.79 22.56 7.34
N VAL A 625 -4.35 21.49 7.90
CA VAL A 625 -5.44 21.55 8.89
C VAL A 625 -4.85 21.47 10.28
N TYR A 626 -5.12 22.47 11.13
CA TYR A 626 -4.72 22.48 12.53
C TYR A 626 -5.95 22.40 13.43
N THR A 627 -5.73 22.03 14.69
CA THR A 627 -6.67 22.25 15.79
C THR A 627 -6.05 23.34 16.67
N SER A 628 -6.71 24.49 16.78
CA SER A 628 -6.41 25.51 17.76
C SER A 628 -6.74 24.96 19.14
N SER A 629 -5.70 24.78 19.95
CA SER A 629 -5.80 24.25 21.31
C SER A 629 -5.92 25.36 22.35
N THR A 630 -5.32 26.53 22.07
CA THR A 630 -5.37 27.73 22.90
C THR A 630 -5.30 28.97 22.01
N CYS A 631 -6.17 29.94 22.24
CA CYS A 631 -6.13 31.25 21.56
C CYS A 631 -6.51 32.35 22.55
N THR A 632 -5.59 33.28 22.79
CA THR A 632 -5.73 34.45 23.68
C THR A 632 -5.14 35.68 22.99
N ASP A 633 -5.24 36.86 23.58
CA ASP A 633 -4.66 38.08 22.99
C ASP A 633 -3.13 38.05 22.86
N GLU A 634 -2.44 37.15 23.58
CA GLU A 634 -0.97 37.08 23.60
C GLU A 634 -0.41 35.76 23.05
N LEU A 635 -1.22 34.70 23.02
CA LEU A 635 -0.78 33.32 22.75
C LEU A 635 -1.75 32.61 21.81
N LEU A 636 -1.21 32.03 20.74
CA LEU A 636 -1.90 31.14 19.81
C LEU A 636 -1.17 29.79 19.74
N GLN A 637 -1.86 28.70 20.05
CA GLN A 637 -1.30 27.35 20.02
C GLN A 637 -2.04 26.47 19.01
N LEU A 638 -1.38 26.19 17.90
CA LEU A 638 -1.90 25.34 16.83
C LEU A 638 -1.33 23.93 16.98
N THR A 639 -2.19 22.93 16.93
CA THR A 639 -1.80 21.53 16.99
C THR A 639 -2.17 20.82 15.71
N ASN A 640 -1.35 19.88 15.26
CA ASN A 640 -1.68 19.01 14.13
C ASN A 640 -1.28 17.58 14.53
N ALA A 641 -2.16 16.61 14.25
CA ALA A 641 -1.95 15.22 14.62
C ALA A 641 -1.06 14.53 13.57
N TYR A 642 0.04 13.94 14.03
CA TYR A 642 0.97 13.13 13.24
C TYR A 642 1.04 11.68 13.76
N PRO A 643 1.45 10.70 12.94
CA PRO A 643 1.73 9.35 13.39
C PRO A 643 2.85 9.39 14.42
N GLY A 644 2.52 9.01 15.66
CA GLY A 644 3.43 9.12 16.81
C GLY A 644 3.08 10.22 17.81
N GLY A 645 2.16 11.14 17.49
CA GLY A 645 1.60 12.09 18.46
C GLY A 645 1.16 13.43 17.86
N VAL A 646 1.32 14.53 18.60
CA VAL A 646 0.82 15.86 18.20
C VAL A 646 1.98 16.80 17.97
N MET A 647 2.06 17.38 16.76
CA MET A 647 2.93 18.53 16.51
C MET A 647 2.25 19.77 17.08
N THR A 648 3.00 20.59 17.78
CA THR A 648 2.49 21.83 18.37
C THR A 648 3.33 23.01 17.91
N LEU A 649 2.68 24.00 17.33
CA LEU A 649 3.23 25.32 17.05
C LEU A 649 2.68 26.29 18.10
N THR A 650 3.58 26.96 18.81
CA THR A 650 3.20 27.98 19.79
C THR A 650 3.64 29.34 19.30
N PHE A 651 2.72 30.28 19.16
CA PHE A 651 2.99 31.64 18.72
C PHE A 651 2.72 32.66 19.81
N GLN A 652 3.52 33.73 19.82
CA GLN A 652 3.25 34.95 20.56
C GLN A 652 2.82 36.06 19.60
N ARG A 653 1.89 36.90 20.03
CA ARG A 653 1.45 38.04 19.23
C ARG A 653 2.55 39.10 19.16
N THR A 654 2.74 39.68 17.97
CA THR A 654 3.67 40.78 17.73
C THR A 654 2.87 41.96 17.20
N ASP A 655 2.46 42.85 18.10
CA ASP A 655 1.62 44.02 17.79
C ASP A 655 2.33 45.07 16.91
#